data_AF-A0A814FR33-F1
#
_entry.id   AF-A0A814FR33-F1
#
_cell.length_a   1.000
_cell.length_b   1.000
_cell.length_c   1.000
_cell.angle_alpha   90.00
_cell.angle_beta   90.00
_cell.angle_gamma   90.00
#
_symmetry.space_group_name_H-M   'P 1'
#
loop_
_entity.id
_entity.type
_entity.pdbx_description
1 polymer ?
#
loop_
_entity_poly.entity_id
_entity_poly.type
_entity_poly.pdbx_seq_one_letter_code
_entity_poly.pdbx_strand_id
1 'polypeptide(L)'
;MDIDQSITLRLKNSNQSHLLSYWDQLDHEQRSILLRDINSIDLERITEAFDEIKDQLIETSTDKNEHGETIDQLMEPIPEHLTGSVDKTSKEQLETYRREGLKAIAEGSVCVLLLAGGQGTRLGVDYPKGMYDVGLPSKKSLYHIQAERIRRLEQLANEEFNTKKATIPWFIMTSEHTRQSTEDYFMEHDYFGLKPQNIILFEQHTLPALDFQGKILLDDKHKLTKAADGNGGLYRALKTRGMLSEMEKRDIKYVHVYCVDNILVRVADPVFIGFCLDKKAECAAKVVKKTFPDEAVGVICKVRDHFQVVEYSEISEKTAQKTKSDDSGDLLFNAGNICNHFFTFDFLRDVCQNHENKLCFHIAKKKIPSIGTDGKRINKPTEINGIKLEKFVFDVFSCAKNFFVWEARRDDEFSPLKNGSGTKDTAVTCRRDLMLQHVRWLQAAGAILPPNTSKQIILADKFHDNDSNSNGIFVEISPLISYAGENLEFTKENLFSHYRREGEVERDIKGDSTFEVVAQEITTFLILVGIYFPSVTGIMAGSNRSGDLRDPSRSIPRGTIAAILTTSAIYLSNVIFLASCTHGSLLRDKFGDSINKQLVVAVLAWPSKWVIMVGAFCSTVGAGLQTLTGAPRLLQAVAKDDLIPILRPLAKSYRGEPVPALFLTLFICECGILIADVDKLTALLSMFFLLCYGFVNLACALQTILKAPSWRPRFRFYHW
;
A
#
# COMPACT_ATOMS: atom_id res chain seq x y z
N MET A 1 33.61 42.83 -13.43
CA MET A 1 33.76 41.59 -14.22
C MET A 1 33.30 41.94 -15.63
N ASP A 2 34.25 42.10 -16.55
CA ASP A 2 33.95 42.37 -17.95
C ASP A 2 33.43 41.08 -18.60
N ILE A 3 32.51 41.21 -19.57
CA ILE A 3 31.98 40.04 -20.28
C ILE A 3 33.11 39.41 -21.09
N ASP A 4 33.32 38.11 -20.91
CA ASP A 4 34.21 37.35 -21.77
C ASP A 4 33.72 37.44 -23.24
N GLN A 5 34.59 37.91 -24.12
CA GLN A 5 34.30 38.04 -25.56
C GLN A 5 33.84 36.72 -26.18
N SER A 6 34.26 35.58 -25.63
CA SER A 6 33.81 34.26 -26.06
C SER A 6 32.29 34.06 -25.90
N ILE A 7 31.72 34.54 -24.80
CA ILE A 7 30.28 34.43 -24.49
C ILE A 7 29.47 35.37 -25.39
N THR A 8 29.94 36.60 -25.58
CA THR A 8 29.30 37.55 -26.51
C THR A 8 29.27 37.00 -27.92
N LEU A 9 30.37 36.39 -28.38
CA LEU A 9 30.43 35.78 -29.71
C LEU A 9 29.48 34.58 -29.83
N ARG A 10 29.44 33.70 -28.82
CA ARG A 10 28.53 32.54 -28.79
C ARG A 10 27.07 32.97 -28.87
N LEU A 11 26.67 33.94 -28.05
CA LEU A 11 25.31 34.50 -28.06
C LEU A 11 24.98 35.16 -29.41
N LYS A 12 25.94 35.87 -30.02
CA LYS A 12 25.74 36.48 -31.34
C LYS A 12 25.54 35.43 -32.42
N ASN A 13 26.32 34.35 -32.42
CA ASN A 13 26.23 33.26 -33.39
C ASN A 13 24.91 32.49 -33.28
N SER A 14 24.41 32.25 -32.07
CA SER A 14 23.12 31.59 -31.83
C SER A 14 21.92 32.55 -31.88
N ASN A 15 22.11 33.82 -32.26
CA ASN A 15 21.07 34.85 -32.28
C ASN A 15 20.36 35.04 -30.91
N GLN A 16 21.11 35.03 -29.80
CA GLN A 16 20.63 35.21 -28.41
C GLN A 16 21.27 36.39 -27.68
N SER A 17 21.83 37.38 -28.40
CA SER A 17 22.50 38.55 -27.78
C SER A 17 21.61 39.37 -26.84
N HIS A 18 20.29 39.29 -26.98
CA HIS A 18 19.33 40.02 -26.14
C HIS A 18 19.38 39.58 -24.67
N LEU A 19 19.94 38.40 -24.37
CA LEU A 19 20.13 37.94 -22.98
C LEU A 19 21.04 38.87 -22.16
N LEU A 20 21.85 39.69 -22.81
CA LEU A 20 22.74 40.67 -22.16
C LEU A 20 22.17 42.10 -22.17
N SER A 21 20.93 42.32 -22.61
CA SER A 21 20.35 43.67 -22.78
C SER A 21 20.33 44.50 -21.49
N TYR A 22 20.33 43.86 -20.33
CA TYR A 22 20.29 44.51 -19.03
C TYR A 22 21.62 44.46 -18.28
N TRP A 23 22.70 43.96 -18.89
CA TRP A 23 23.98 43.68 -18.22
C TRP A 23 24.54 44.86 -17.42
N ASP A 24 24.47 46.07 -17.99
CA ASP A 24 24.98 47.29 -17.37
C ASP A 24 24.20 47.69 -16.10
N GLN A 25 22.97 47.19 -15.95
CA GLN A 25 22.10 47.42 -14.79
C GLN A 25 22.27 46.37 -13.68
N LEU A 26 23.03 45.30 -13.93
CA LEU A 26 23.21 44.19 -13.00
C LEU A 26 24.39 44.43 -12.07
N ASP A 27 24.24 44.03 -10.80
CA ASP A 27 25.35 43.94 -9.86
C ASP A 27 26.24 42.71 -10.12
N HIS A 28 27.29 42.55 -9.31
CA HIS A 28 28.25 41.47 -9.48
C HIS A 28 27.66 40.07 -9.28
N GLU A 29 26.76 39.91 -8.32
CA GLU A 29 26.13 38.62 -8.00
C GLU A 29 25.15 38.23 -9.12
N GLN A 30 24.31 39.18 -9.54
CA GLN A 30 23.37 39.04 -10.64
C GLN A 30 24.07 38.67 -11.96
N ARG A 31 25.19 39.33 -12.27
CA ARG A 31 26.03 38.98 -13.43
C ARG A 31 26.52 37.54 -13.37
N SER A 32 26.97 37.09 -12.19
CA SER A 32 27.44 35.72 -11.99
C SER A 32 26.33 34.70 -12.20
N ILE A 33 25.10 34.98 -11.73
CA ILE A 33 23.93 34.11 -11.92
C ILE A 33 23.60 33.99 -13.41
N LEU A 34 23.52 35.11 -14.12
CA LEU A 34 23.19 35.12 -15.55
C LEU A 34 24.22 34.36 -16.38
N LEU A 35 25.52 34.57 -16.13
CA LEU A 35 26.57 33.85 -16.84
C LEU A 35 26.54 32.34 -16.57
N ARG A 36 26.27 31.93 -15.32
CA ARG A 36 26.10 30.51 -14.96
C ARG A 36 24.92 29.90 -15.72
N ASP A 37 23.80 30.62 -15.80
CA ASP A 37 22.62 30.18 -16.54
C ASP A 37 22.90 30.04 -18.04
N ILE A 38 23.55 31.04 -18.66
CA ILE A 38 23.92 31.00 -20.08
C ILE A 38 24.90 29.85 -20.38
N ASN A 39 25.83 29.55 -19.47
CA ASN A 39 26.78 28.45 -19.62
C ASN A 39 26.18 27.07 -19.36
N SER A 40 25.04 26.99 -18.68
CA SER A 40 24.33 25.73 -18.44
C SER A 40 23.54 25.21 -19.64
N ILE A 41 23.36 26.04 -20.68
CA ILE A 41 22.53 25.74 -21.85
C ILE A 41 23.40 25.49 -23.07
N ASP A 42 23.07 24.42 -23.80
CA ASP A 42 23.59 24.18 -25.13
C ASP A 42 22.80 25.02 -26.15
N LEU A 43 23.32 26.23 -26.44
CA LEU A 43 22.64 27.19 -27.29
C LEU A 43 22.54 26.72 -28.75
N GLU A 44 23.53 25.98 -29.24
CA GLU A 44 23.52 25.44 -30.60
C GLU A 44 22.40 24.41 -30.74
N ARG A 45 22.31 23.45 -29.81
CA ARG A 45 21.24 22.45 -29.84
C ARG A 45 19.85 23.06 -29.66
N ILE A 46 19.69 24.10 -28.84
CA ILE A 46 18.41 24.79 -28.66
C ILE A 46 18.00 25.53 -29.94
N THR A 47 18.94 26.19 -30.62
CA THR A 47 18.67 26.86 -31.89
C THR A 47 18.30 25.84 -32.97
N GLU A 48 19.05 24.73 -33.09
CA GLU A 48 18.74 23.63 -34.00
C GLU A 48 17.35 23.03 -33.71
N ALA A 49 17.05 22.76 -32.43
CA ALA A 49 15.75 22.25 -32.01
C ALA A 49 14.61 23.21 -32.36
N PHE A 50 14.82 24.53 -32.22
CA PHE A 50 13.83 25.51 -32.65
C PHE A 50 13.68 25.55 -34.17
N ASP A 51 14.78 25.44 -34.92
CA ASP A 51 14.75 25.40 -36.38
C ASP A 51 14.06 24.15 -36.93
N GLU A 52 14.19 22.99 -36.25
CA GLU A 52 13.49 21.73 -36.59
C GLU A 52 11.96 21.85 -36.45
N ILE A 53 11.48 22.71 -35.53
CA ILE A 53 10.05 22.79 -35.17
C ILE A 53 9.37 24.10 -35.58
N LYS A 54 10.12 25.09 -36.10
CA LYS A 54 9.57 26.41 -36.44
C LYS A 54 8.45 26.36 -37.47
N ASP A 55 8.50 25.40 -38.40
CA ASP A 55 7.50 25.26 -39.44
C ASP A 55 6.16 24.78 -38.83
N GLN A 56 6.19 23.96 -37.78
CA GLN A 56 5.02 23.57 -36.98
C GLN A 56 4.39 24.74 -36.21
N LEU A 57 5.12 25.85 -36.00
CA LEU A 57 4.58 27.05 -35.36
C LEU A 57 3.81 27.94 -36.34
N ILE A 58 4.13 27.88 -37.64
CA ILE A 58 3.61 28.76 -38.70
C ILE A 58 2.32 28.20 -39.32
N GLU A 59 2.17 26.88 -39.41
CA GLU A 59 1.00 26.26 -40.04
C GLU A 59 -0.16 26.01 -39.06
N THR A 60 -1.26 26.74 -39.24
CA THR A 60 -2.58 26.30 -38.78
C THR A 60 -3.09 25.18 -39.69
N SER A 61 -3.08 23.95 -39.19
CA SER A 61 -3.86 22.80 -39.67
C SER A 61 -3.59 22.34 -41.11
N THR A 62 -2.61 21.45 -41.29
CA THR A 62 -2.81 20.06 -41.74
C THR A 62 -1.43 19.41 -41.76
N ASP A 63 -1.13 18.53 -40.78
CA ASP A 63 0.10 17.73 -40.75
C ASP A 63 0.18 16.90 -42.03
N LYS A 64 0.84 17.45 -43.05
CA LYS A 64 1.18 16.74 -44.28
C LYS A 64 2.69 16.63 -44.28
N ASN A 65 3.16 15.40 -44.26
CA ASN A 65 4.59 15.11 -44.39
C ASN A 65 5.08 15.60 -45.78
N GLU A 66 6.39 15.58 -46.06
CA GLU A 66 6.97 15.94 -47.38
C GLU A 66 6.31 15.22 -48.59
N HIS A 67 5.56 14.14 -48.32
CA HIS A 67 4.84 13.30 -49.28
C HIS A 67 3.31 13.53 -49.31
N GLY A 68 2.78 14.50 -48.54
CA GLY A 68 1.35 14.85 -48.53
C GLY A 68 0.43 13.99 -47.66
N GLU A 69 0.98 13.03 -46.91
CA GLU A 69 0.23 12.09 -46.06
C GLU A 69 0.05 12.62 -44.63
N THR A 70 -1.12 12.40 -44.03
CA THR A 70 -1.40 12.77 -42.63
C THR A 70 -1.04 11.66 -41.65
N ILE A 71 -0.74 11.99 -40.40
CA ILE A 71 -0.43 10.98 -39.36
C ILE A 71 -1.53 9.92 -39.26
N ASP A 72 -2.79 10.34 -39.33
CA ASP A 72 -3.97 9.46 -39.36
C ASP A 72 -3.98 8.40 -40.49
N GLN A 73 -3.36 8.70 -41.63
CA GLN A 73 -3.28 7.78 -42.77
C GLN A 73 -2.20 6.73 -42.59
N LEU A 74 -1.23 7.00 -41.71
CA LEU A 74 -0.07 6.16 -41.44
C LEU A 74 -0.24 5.31 -40.19
N MET A 75 -1.24 5.61 -39.36
CA MET A 75 -1.55 4.88 -38.14
C MET A 75 -2.17 3.52 -38.43
N GLU A 76 -1.56 2.48 -37.86
CA GLU A 76 -2.05 1.12 -37.81
C GLU A 76 -2.20 0.68 -36.35
N PRO A 77 -3.25 -0.08 -35.99
CA PRO A 77 -3.37 -0.63 -34.65
C PRO A 77 -2.22 -1.61 -34.37
N ILE A 78 -1.90 -1.81 -33.09
CA ILE A 78 -0.86 -2.79 -32.71
C ILE A 78 -1.33 -4.20 -33.13
N PRO A 79 -0.47 -4.99 -33.80
CA PRO A 79 -0.79 -6.36 -34.14
C PRO A 79 -1.15 -7.21 -32.91
N GLU A 80 -2.17 -8.06 -33.03
CA GLU A 80 -2.67 -8.84 -31.89
C GLU A 80 -1.60 -9.78 -31.29
N HIS A 81 -0.71 -10.34 -32.11
CA HIS A 81 0.36 -11.22 -31.64
C HIS A 81 1.43 -10.51 -30.78
N LEU A 82 1.48 -9.18 -30.80
CA LEU A 82 2.34 -8.35 -29.94
C LEU A 82 1.60 -7.84 -28.69
N THR A 83 0.33 -8.19 -28.52
CA THR A 83 -0.54 -7.71 -27.45
C THR A 83 -0.91 -8.84 -26.50
N GLY A 84 -0.55 -8.70 -25.24
CA GLY A 84 -1.11 -9.49 -24.13
C GLY A 84 -2.25 -8.75 -23.44
N SER A 85 -3.13 -9.47 -22.74
CA SER A 85 -4.22 -8.87 -21.97
C SER A 85 -4.49 -9.69 -20.72
N VAL A 86 -4.73 -9.02 -19.59
CA VAL A 86 -5.12 -9.67 -18.32
C VAL A 86 -6.38 -10.49 -18.51
N ASP A 87 -7.36 -9.98 -19.27
CA ASP A 87 -8.67 -10.63 -19.45
C ASP A 87 -8.66 -11.79 -20.45
N LYS A 88 -7.76 -11.75 -21.43
CA LYS A 88 -7.65 -12.78 -22.47
C LYS A 88 -6.65 -13.90 -22.13
N THR A 89 -5.87 -13.73 -21.08
CA THR A 89 -4.85 -14.70 -20.64
C THR A 89 -5.44 -15.65 -19.59
N SER A 90 -5.16 -16.95 -19.70
CA SER A 90 -5.65 -17.92 -18.70
C SER A 90 -5.04 -17.67 -17.32
N LYS A 91 -5.74 -18.08 -16.26
CA LYS A 91 -5.26 -17.91 -14.88
C LYS A 91 -3.93 -18.61 -14.64
N GLU A 92 -3.73 -19.79 -15.23
CA GLU A 92 -2.49 -20.56 -15.12
C GLU A 92 -1.30 -19.83 -15.76
N GLN A 93 -1.54 -19.16 -16.89
CA GLN A 93 -0.51 -18.40 -17.58
C GLN A 93 -0.20 -17.10 -16.84
N LEU A 94 -1.22 -16.42 -16.27
CA LEU A 94 -1.02 -15.25 -15.40
C LEU A 94 -0.19 -15.60 -14.16
N GLU A 95 -0.45 -16.75 -13.53
CA GLU A 95 0.37 -17.24 -12.40
C GLU A 95 1.79 -17.59 -12.83
N THR A 96 1.97 -18.11 -14.05
CA THR A 96 3.30 -18.36 -14.61
C THR A 96 4.06 -17.05 -14.77
N TYR A 97 3.43 -16.02 -15.34
CA TYR A 97 4.04 -14.69 -15.43
C TYR A 97 4.35 -14.11 -14.04
N ARG A 98 3.39 -14.16 -13.10
CA ARG A 98 3.58 -13.70 -11.72
C ARG A 98 4.82 -14.34 -11.09
N ARG A 99 4.96 -15.65 -11.22
CA ARG A 99 6.09 -16.40 -10.66
C ARG A 99 7.43 -16.02 -11.31
N GLU A 100 7.49 -15.89 -12.63
CA GLU A 100 8.72 -15.48 -13.32
C GLU A 100 9.12 -14.03 -12.97
N GLY A 101 8.16 -13.11 -12.85
CA GLY A 101 8.41 -11.74 -12.40
C GLY A 101 8.91 -11.68 -10.96
N LEU A 102 8.29 -12.42 -10.04
CA LEU A 102 8.75 -12.50 -8.65
C LEU A 102 10.10 -13.17 -8.52
N LYS A 103 10.42 -14.15 -9.39
CA LYS A 103 11.75 -14.75 -9.44
C LYS A 103 12.81 -13.70 -9.80
N ALA A 104 12.55 -12.87 -10.80
CA ALA A 104 13.45 -11.78 -11.18
C ALA A 104 13.67 -10.77 -10.02
N ILE A 105 12.62 -10.49 -9.24
CA ILE A 105 12.68 -9.67 -8.02
C ILE A 105 13.50 -10.38 -6.92
N ALA A 106 13.28 -11.68 -6.71
CA ALA A 106 14.01 -12.50 -5.73
C ALA A 106 15.52 -12.55 -6.01
N GLU A 107 15.88 -12.54 -7.29
CA GLU A 107 17.27 -12.47 -7.78
C GLU A 107 17.89 -11.07 -7.65
N GLY A 108 17.10 -10.03 -7.32
CA GLY A 108 17.57 -8.64 -7.20
C GLY A 108 17.82 -7.95 -8.54
N SER A 109 17.26 -8.48 -9.64
CA SER A 109 17.53 -8.01 -11.01
C SER A 109 16.55 -6.96 -11.53
N VAL A 110 15.56 -6.56 -10.71
CA VAL A 110 14.48 -5.63 -11.05
C VAL A 110 14.66 -4.33 -10.28
N CYS A 111 14.58 -3.19 -10.96
CA CYS A 111 14.40 -1.89 -10.31
C CYS A 111 13.14 -1.18 -10.83
N VAL A 112 12.69 -0.19 -10.07
CA VAL A 112 11.61 0.70 -10.50
C VAL A 112 12.13 2.12 -10.69
N LEU A 113 11.61 2.80 -11.71
CA LEU A 113 11.97 4.17 -12.03
C LEU A 113 10.70 5.04 -12.03
N LEU A 114 10.64 5.94 -11.07
CA LEU A 114 9.52 6.85 -10.88
C LEU A 114 9.77 8.20 -11.52
N LEU A 115 8.82 8.63 -12.35
CA LEU A 115 8.77 9.97 -12.93
C LEU A 115 8.03 10.91 -11.98
N ALA A 116 8.77 11.64 -11.13
CA ALA A 116 8.26 12.54 -10.09
C ALA A 116 8.71 14.02 -10.28
N GLY A 117 9.01 14.41 -11.53
CA GLY A 117 9.45 15.77 -11.85
C GLY A 117 8.37 16.86 -11.70
N GLY A 118 7.09 16.48 -11.73
CA GLY A 118 5.97 17.42 -11.71
C GLY A 118 5.61 17.95 -10.32
N GLN A 119 5.45 19.27 -10.20
CA GLN A 119 4.85 19.91 -9.03
C GLN A 119 3.32 19.72 -8.98
N GLY A 120 2.75 19.76 -7.77
CA GLY A 120 1.30 19.67 -7.53
C GLY A 120 0.50 20.94 -7.85
N THR A 121 1.04 21.89 -8.61
CA THR A 121 0.43 23.23 -8.80
C THR A 121 -0.99 23.18 -9.41
N ARG A 122 -1.26 22.26 -10.35
CA ARG A 122 -2.61 22.04 -10.92
C ARG A 122 -3.61 21.46 -9.91
N LEU A 123 -3.11 20.87 -8.82
CA LEU A 123 -3.91 20.38 -7.70
C LEU A 123 -4.15 21.47 -6.63
N GLY A 124 -3.56 22.65 -6.79
CA GLY A 124 -3.68 23.75 -5.83
C GLY A 124 -2.68 23.70 -4.67
N VAL A 125 -1.64 22.89 -4.78
CA VAL A 125 -0.59 22.73 -3.75
C VAL A 125 0.79 23.07 -4.31
N ASP A 126 1.70 23.50 -3.44
CA ASP A 126 3.07 23.94 -3.78
C ASP A 126 4.13 22.84 -3.63
N TYR A 127 3.76 21.69 -3.04
CA TYR A 127 4.63 20.53 -2.86
C TYR A 127 4.58 19.51 -4.02
N PRO A 128 5.55 18.58 -4.12
CA PRO A 128 5.57 17.50 -5.10
C PRO A 128 4.32 16.62 -5.06
N LYS A 129 3.84 16.20 -6.23
CA LYS A 129 2.59 15.42 -6.33
C LYS A 129 2.63 14.09 -5.55
N GLY A 130 3.80 13.45 -5.42
CA GLY A 130 3.93 12.21 -4.65
C GLY A 130 3.57 12.34 -3.16
N MET A 131 3.65 13.54 -2.58
CA MET A 131 3.28 13.84 -1.19
C MET A 131 1.77 14.03 -1.00
N TYR A 132 0.98 13.98 -2.07
CA TYR A 132 -0.45 14.30 -2.01
C TYR A 132 -1.24 13.21 -1.27
N ASP A 133 -2.01 13.59 -0.25
CA ASP A 133 -3.03 12.78 0.41
C ASP A 133 -4.38 12.98 -0.31
N VAL A 134 -4.95 11.90 -0.86
CA VAL A 134 -6.25 11.92 -1.55
C VAL A 134 -7.45 11.80 -0.59
N GLY A 135 -7.18 11.75 0.71
CA GLY A 135 -8.18 11.63 1.77
C GLY A 135 -8.58 10.19 2.07
N LEU A 136 -7.67 9.23 1.93
CA LEU A 136 -7.92 7.84 2.35
C LEU A 136 -8.12 7.76 3.88
N PRO A 137 -8.79 6.71 4.40
CA PRO A 137 -8.88 6.44 5.83
C PRO A 137 -7.52 6.43 6.53
N SER A 138 -6.50 5.86 5.89
CA SER A 138 -5.12 5.82 6.38
C SER A 138 -4.35 7.14 6.28
N LYS A 139 -4.85 8.12 5.51
CA LYS A 139 -4.14 9.38 5.18
C LYS A 139 -2.79 9.20 4.48
N LYS A 140 -2.54 8.03 3.89
CA LYS A 140 -1.30 7.74 3.16
C LYS A 140 -1.18 8.58 1.89
N SER A 141 0.01 9.13 1.66
CA SER A 141 0.36 9.79 0.40
C SER A 141 0.63 8.80 -0.73
N LEU A 142 0.72 9.29 -1.97
CA LEU A 142 1.06 8.45 -3.12
C LEU A 142 2.44 7.79 -2.96
N TYR A 143 3.45 8.50 -2.43
CA TYR A 143 4.76 7.91 -2.13
C TYR A 143 4.66 6.77 -1.11
N HIS A 144 3.87 6.95 -0.05
CA HIS A 144 3.70 5.93 0.98
C HIS A 144 3.09 4.65 0.39
N ILE A 145 1.99 4.76 -0.36
CA ILE A 145 1.33 3.60 -1.01
C ILE A 145 2.28 2.86 -1.95
N GLN A 146 3.05 3.61 -2.75
CA GLN A 146 4.03 3.03 -3.68
C GLN A 146 5.18 2.34 -2.94
N ALA A 147 5.67 2.90 -1.83
CA ALA A 147 6.71 2.29 -1.00
C ALA A 147 6.24 0.97 -0.38
N GLU A 148 5.02 0.92 0.14
CA GLU A 148 4.45 -0.32 0.69
C GLU A 148 4.24 -1.41 -0.36
N ARG A 149 3.88 -1.03 -1.60
CA ARG A 149 3.81 -1.97 -2.73
C ARG A 149 5.17 -2.61 -3.02
N ILE A 150 6.24 -1.80 -3.01
CA ILE A 150 7.62 -2.31 -3.16
C ILE A 150 7.97 -3.27 -2.02
N ARG A 151 7.72 -2.87 -0.76
CA ARG A 151 7.98 -3.70 0.42
C ARG A 151 7.22 -5.03 0.36
N ARG A 152 5.95 -5.00 -0.05
CA ARG A 152 5.14 -6.21 -0.18
C ARG A 152 5.71 -7.17 -1.22
N LEU A 153 6.16 -6.67 -2.37
CA LEU A 153 6.78 -7.52 -3.39
C LEU A 153 8.11 -8.11 -2.95
N GLU A 154 8.95 -7.35 -2.23
CA GLU A 154 10.17 -7.89 -1.62
C GLU A 154 9.84 -9.03 -0.63
N GLN A 155 8.78 -8.87 0.17
CA GLN A 155 8.30 -9.92 1.09
C GLN A 155 7.80 -11.16 0.33
N LEU A 156 6.88 -10.99 -0.63
CA LEU A 156 6.33 -12.08 -1.42
C LEU A 156 7.42 -12.86 -2.17
N ALA A 157 8.41 -12.16 -2.75
CA ALA A 157 9.54 -12.79 -3.42
C ALA A 157 10.44 -13.55 -2.44
N ASN A 158 10.71 -12.99 -1.26
CA ASN A 158 11.48 -13.66 -0.22
C ASN A 158 10.78 -14.93 0.30
N GLU A 159 9.47 -14.88 0.50
CA GLU A 159 8.64 -16.00 0.95
C GLU A 159 8.56 -17.12 -0.09
N GLU A 160 8.22 -16.77 -1.34
CA GLU A 160 7.98 -17.74 -2.42
C GLU A 160 9.28 -18.47 -2.84
N PHE A 161 10.41 -17.78 -2.83
CA PHE A 161 11.72 -18.33 -3.22
C PHE A 161 12.66 -18.63 -2.05
N ASN A 162 12.16 -18.55 -0.80
CA ASN A 162 12.91 -18.79 0.44
C ASN A 162 14.28 -18.06 0.46
N THR A 163 14.26 -16.77 0.12
CA THR A 163 15.43 -15.88 0.12
C THR A 163 15.25 -14.74 1.12
N LYS A 164 16.33 -14.02 1.42
CA LYS A 164 16.30 -12.77 2.22
C LYS A 164 16.98 -11.62 1.49
N LYS A 165 17.20 -11.79 0.18
CA LYS A 165 17.98 -10.90 -0.67
C LYS A 165 17.12 -10.13 -1.66
N ALA A 166 15.81 -10.45 -1.76
CA ALA A 166 14.93 -9.71 -2.66
C ALA A 166 15.01 -8.23 -2.32
N THR A 167 15.28 -7.42 -3.33
CA THR A 167 15.45 -5.98 -3.20
C THR A 167 15.08 -5.33 -4.51
N ILE A 168 14.26 -4.28 -4.45
CA ILE A 168 13.85 -3.50 -5.62
C ILE A 168 14.35 -2.07 -5.41
N PRO A 169 15.48 -1.68 -6.03
CA PRO A 169 15.94 -0.29 -5.97
C PRO A 169 14.91 0.64 -6.60
N TRP A 170 14.65 1.76 -5.93
CA TRP A 170 13.70 2.78 -6.36
C TRP A 170 14.44 4.03 -6.83
N PHE A 171 14.53 4.19 -8.14
CA PHE A 171 15.08 5.37 -8.78
C PHE A 171 13.98 6.42 -8.92
N ILE A 172 14.15 7.60 -8.33
CA ILE A 172 13.12 8.65 -8.33
C ILE A 172 13.67 9.87 -9.07
N MET A 173 13.12 10.15 -10.24
CA MET A 173 13.46 11.32 -11.03
C MET A 173 12.65 12.53 -10.56
N THR A 174 13.32 13.54 -10.01
CA THR A 174 12.73 14.80 -9.57
C THR A 174 13.10 15.95 -10.52
N SER A 175 12.49 17.12 -10.31
CA SER A 175 12.98 18.38 -10.88
C SER A 175 13.77 19.17 -9.83
N GLU A 176 14.47 20.22 -10.25
CA GLU A 176 15.12 21.18 -9.35
C GLU A 176 14.15 21.71 -8.28
N HIS A 177 12.87 21.88 -8.61
CA HIS A 177 11.86 22.38 -7.69
C HIS A 177 11.26 21.32 -6.75
N THR A 178 11.42 20.03 -7.05
CA THR A 178 10.84 18.94 -6.25
C THR A 178 11.88 18.12 -5.49
N ARG A 179 13.17 18.29 -5.79
CA ARG A 179 14.27 17.48 -5.23
C ARG A 179 14.34 17.53 -3.70
N GLN A 180 14.53 18.73 -3.14
CA GLN A 180 14.76 18.89 -1.70
C GLN A 180 13.54 18.45 -0.88
N SER A 181 12.35 18.95 -1.24
CA SER A 181 11.10 18.59 -0.55
C SER A 181 10.78 17.09 -0.60
N THR A 182 11.15 16.41 -1.70
CA THR A 182 10.97 14.95 -1.77
C THR A 182 11.94 14.24 -0.84
N GLU A 183 13.21 14.65 -0.81
CA GLU A 183 14.21 14.05 0.06
C GLU A 183 13.86 14.23 1.54
N ASP A 184 13.48 15.44 1.93
CA ASP A 184 13.04 15.76 3.30
C ASP A 184 11.84 14.91 3.71
N TYR A 185 10.85 14.75 2.83
CA TYR A 185 9.65 13.97 3.10
C TYR A 185 9.96 12.48 3.32
N PHE A 186 10.86 11.90 2.52
CA PHE A 186 11.30 10.50 2.71
C PHE A 186 12.08 10.33 4.01
N MET A 187 12.95 11.28 4.38
CA MET A 187 13.69 11.23 5.64
C MET A 187 12.76 11.35 6.86
N GLU A 188 11.78 12.25 6.81
CA GLU A 188 10.80 12.46 7.88
C GLU A 188 9.97 11.20 8.17
N HIS A 189 9.69 10.39 7.14
CA HIS A 189 8.87 9.19 7.24
C HIS A 189 9.71 7.89 7.31
N ASP A 190 10.98 7.96 7.71
CA ASP A 190 11.91 6.82 7.79
C ASP A 190 11.89 5.94 6.53
N TYR A 191 11.87 6.59 5.36
CA TYR A 191 11.80 5.98 4.03
C TYR A 191 10.64 4.97 3.88
N PHE A 192 9.57 5.14 4.65
CA PHE A 192 8.41 4.25 4.70
C PHE A 192 8.77 2.78 5.00
N GLY A 193 9.88 2.55 5.72
CA GLY A 193 10.41 1.23 6.05
C GLY A 193 11.25 0.57 4.96
N LEU A 194 11.51 1.25 3.83
CA LEU A 194 12.50 0.82 2.85
C LEU A 194 13.92 1.17 3.32
N LYS A 195 14.92 0.43 2.84
CA LYS A 195 16.32 0.74 3.16
C LYS A 195 16.74 2.03 2.45
N PRO A 196 17.29 3.05 3.16
CA PRO A 196 17.67 4.34 2.55
C PRO A 196 18.58 4.19 1.33
N GLN A 197 19.53 3.25 1.38
CA GLN A 197 20.47 2.95 0.30
C GLN A 197 19.82 2.43 -1.00
N ASN A 198 18.54 2.05 -0.97
CA ASN A 198 17.79 1.59 -2.12
C ASN A 198 16.85 2.66 -2.68
N ILE A 199 16.85 3.87 -2.12
CA ILE A 199 16.11 5.02 -2.63
C ILE A 199 17.12 5.97 -3.29
N ILE A 200 17.08 6.07 -4.61
CA ILE A 200 18.06 6.84 -5.40
C ILE A 200 17.34 8.00 -6.09
N LEU A 201 17.46 9.19 -5.51
CA LEU A 201 16.90 10.41 -6.09
C LEU A 201 17.90 11.06 -7.06
N PHE A 202 17.44 11.44 -8.25
CA PHE A 202 18.22 12.16 -9.24
C PHE A 202 17.38 13.20 -9.97
N GLU A 203 18.01 14.27 -10.44
CA GLU A 203 17.33 15.39 -11.08
C GLU A 203 17.36 15.27 -12.60
N GLN A 204 16.19 15.49 -13.22
CA GLN A 204 16.09 15.76 -14.65
C GLN A 204 16.73 17.11 -15.01
N HIS A 205 16.97 17.34 -16.30
CA HIS A 205 17.51 18.62 -16.76
C HIS A 205 16.40 19.65 -16.96
N THR A 206 16.81 20.86 -17.31
CA THR A 206 15.90 21.94 -17.66
C THR A 206 16.27 22.53 -19.01
N LEU A 207 15.27 22.95 -19.77
CA LEU A 207 15.45 23.70 -21.01
C LEU A 207 14.94 25.14 -20.84
N PRO A 208 15.54 26.11 -21.54
CA PRO A 208 15.01 27.45 -21.61
C PRO A 208 13.63 27.48 -22.27
N ALA A 209 12.75 28.36 -21.79
CA ALA A 209 11.55 28.73 -22.52
C ALA A 209 11.91 29.70 -23.65
N LEU A 210 11.24 29.55 -24.80
CA LEU A 210 11.48 30.37 -25.99
C LEU A 210 10.25 31.21 -26.31
N ASP A 211 10.43 32.36 -26.94
CA ASP A 211 9.35 33.06 -27.65
C ASP A 211 9.08 32.42 -29.03
N PHE A 212 8.10 32.96 -29.76
CA PHE A 212 7.75 32.46 -31.08
C PHE A 212 8.77 32.80 -32.17
N GLN A 213 9.81 33.56 -31.84
CA GLN A 213 10.95 33.90 -32.72
C GLN A 213 12.20 33.09 -32.34
N GLY A 214 12.10 32.16 -31.39
CA GLY A 214 13.20 31.31 -30.94
C GLY A 214 14.16 32.00 -29.97
N LYS A 215 13.77 33.14 -29.39
CA LYS A 215 14.57 33.84 -28.37
C LYS A 215 14.30 33.27 -27.00
N ILE A 216 15.36 33.05 -26.23
CA ILE A 216 15.25 32.60 -24.84
C ILE A 216 14.59 33.70 -23.99
N LEU A 217 13.56 33.33 -23.24
CA LEU A 217 12.86 34.22 -22.32
C LEU A 217 13.68 34.43 -21.03
N LEU A 218 13.68 35.66 -20.54
CA LEU A 218 14.23 36.04 -19.24
C LEU A 218 13.10 36.07 -18.19
N ASP A 219 13.30 35.40 -17.06
CA ASP A 219 12.38 35.44 -15.91
C ASP A 219 12.56 36.74 -15.12
N ASP A 220 13.82 37.19 -15.03
CA ASP A 220 14.25 38.48 -14.49
C ASP A 220 15.48 38.95 -15.29
N LYS A 221 15.93 40.19 -15.11
CA LYS A 221 17.06 40.81 -15.83
C LYS A 221 18.36 39.98 -15.79
N HIS A 222 18.49 39.14 -14.77
CA HIS A 222 19.67 38.33 -14.49
C HIS A 222 19.40 36.82 -14.46
N LYS A 223 18.21 36.36 -14.88
CA LYS A 223 17.78 34.96 -14.75
C LYS A 223 16.99 34.49 -15.97
N LEU A 224 17.37 33.33 -16.51
CA LEU A 224 16.63 32.73 -17.63
C LEU A 224 15.36 32.04 -17.16
N THR A 225 14.30 32.10 -17.97
CA THR A 225 13.12 31.28 -17.73
C THR A 225 13.42 29.84 -18.15
N LYS A 226 13.49 28.93 -17.18
CA LYS A 226 13.74 27.50 -17.39
C LYS A 226 12.50 26.66 -17.04
N ALA A 227 12.35 25.53 -17.70
CA ALA A 227 11.35 24.52 -17.38
C ALA A 227 11.97 23.13 -17.47
N ALA A 228 11.36 22.15 -16.79
CA ALA A 228 11.71 20.74 -16.97
C ALA A 228 11.65 20.35 -18.45
N ASP A 229 12.58 19.50 -18.88
CA ASP A 229 12.75 19.08 -20.27
C ASP A 229 11.81 17.94 -20.72
N GLY A 230 10.67 17.81 -20.03
CA GLY A 230 9.70 16.73 -20.20
C GLY A 230 10.11 15.43 -19.52
N ASN A 231 9.21 14.44 -19.49
CA ASN A 231 9.52 13.14 -18.88
C ASN A 231 10.52 12.31 -19.72
N GLY A 232 10.68 12.61 -21.01
CA GLY A 232 11.73 12.06 -21.89
C GLY A 232 13.13 12.60 -21.60
N GLY A 233 13.25 13.69 -20.83
CA GLY A 233 14.53 14.14 -20.25
C GLY A 233 15.20 13.07 -19.37
N LEU A 234 14.44 12.04 -18.99
CA LEU A 234 14.89 10.83 -18.32
C LEU A 234 16.20 10.28 -18.90
N TYR A 235 16.29 10.05 -20.21
CA TYR A 235 17.42 9.34 -20.81
C TYR A 235 18.73 10.13 -20.68
N ARG A 236 18.64 11.45 -20.87
CA ARG A 236 19.78 12.36 -20.65
C ARG A 236 20.19 12.36 -19.17
N ALA A 237 19.22 12.43 -18.26
CA ALA A 237 19.47 12.41 -16.82
C ALA A 237 20.12 11.09 -16.37
N LEU A 238 19.66 9.95 -16.88
CA LEU A 238 20.23 8.63 -16.58
C LEU A 238 21.72 8.54 -16.94
N LYS A 239 22.10 9.08 -18.11
CA LYS A 239 23.50 9.12 -18.58
C LYS A 239 24.34 10.10 -17.77
N THR A 240 23.91 11.35 -17.68
CA THR A 240 24.72 12.45 -17.14
C THR A 240 24.79 12.46 -15.61
N ARG A 241 23.81 11.87 -14.92
CA ARG A 241 23.79 11.75 -13.45
C ARG A 241 24.36 10.41 -12.96
N GLY A 242 24.87 9.56 -13.85
CA GLY A 242 25.51 8.29 -13.49
C GLY A 242 24.55 7.17 -13.07
N MET A 243 23.25 7.29 -13.35
CA MET A 243 22.26 6.30 -12.92
C MET A 243 22.40 4.97 -13.67
N LEU A 244 22.85 4.99 -14.94
CA LEU A 244 23.18 3.75 -15.67
C LEU A 244 24.28 2.96 -14.96
N SER A 245 25.32 3.65 -14.46
CA SER A 245 26.39 3.01 -13.69
C SER A 245 25.91 2.49 -12.35
N GLU A 246 24.97 3.17 -11.68
CA GLU A 246 24.35 2.68 -10.44
C GLU A 246 23.49 1.43 -10.66
N MET A 247 22.75 1.37 -11.77
CA MET A 247 22.00 0.16 -12.17
C MET A 247 22.94 -1.01 -12.48
N GLU A 248 24.03 -0.75 -13.20
CA GLU A 248 25.04 -1.77 -13.56
C GLU A 248 25.74 -2.34 -12.31
N LYS A 249 26.13 -1.49 -11.36
CA LYS A 249 26.73 -1.93 -10.07
C LYS A 249 25.80 -2.85 -9.26
N ARG A 250 24.49 -2.73 -9.46
CA ARG A 250 23.45 -3.49 -8.75
C ARG A 250 22.97 -4.72 -9.53
N ASP A 251 23.59 -5.04 -10.66
CA ASP A 251 23.19 -6.13 -11.56
C ASP A 251 21.71 -6.06 -12.01
N ILE A 252 21.22 -4.84 -12.24
CA ILE A 252 19.85 -4.63 -12.72
C ILE A 252 19.76 -5.03 -14.20
N LYS A 253 18.73 -5.84 -14.51
CA LYS A 253 18.41 -6.32 -15.85
C LYS A 253 17.12 -5.76 -16.38
N TYR A 254 16.18 -5.45 -15.49
CA TYR A 254 14.82 -5.04 -15.85
C TYR A 254 14.42 -3.78 -15.09
N VAL A 255 13.86 -2.81 -15.83
CA VAL A 255 13.46 -1.51 -15.30
C VAL A 255 11.98 -1.31 -15.58
N HIS A 256 11.18 -1.17 -14.51
CA HIS A 256 9.78 -0.75 -14.63
C HIS A 256 9.68 0.76 -14.41
N VAL A 257 9.38 1.50 -15.49
CA VAL A 257 9.21 2.96 -15.48
C VAL A 257 7.73 3.31 -15.31
N TYR A 258 7.39 4.20 -14.39
CA TYR A 258 6.01 4.62 -14.18
C TYR A 258 5.86 6.08 -13.72
N CYS A 259 4.67 6.63 -13.93
CA CYS A 259 4.30 7.98 -13.51
C CYS A 259 3.77 8.03 -12.06
N VAL A 260 4.14 9.07 -11.29
CA VAL A 260 3.82 9.19 -9.85
C VAL A 260 2.33 9.34 -9.52
N ASP A 261 1.51 9.74 -10.49
CA ASP A 261 0.15 10.22 -10.23
C ASP A 261 -0.95 9.18 -10.30
N ASN A 262 -0.62 7.92 -10.59
CA ASN A 262 -1.59 6.85 -10.62
C ASN A 262 -1.69 6.15 -9.25
N ILE A 263 -2.80 6.32 -8.54
CA ILE A 263 -2.99 5.70 -7.22
C ILE A 263 -3.09 4.16 -7.30
N LEU A 264 -3.53 3.62 -8.44
CA LEU A 264 -3.70 2.18 -8.68
C LEU A 264 -2.45 1.52 -9.28
N VAL A 265 -1.33 2.24 -9.40
CA VAL A 265 -0.14 1.71 -10.07
C VAL A 265 0.40 0.45 -9.39
N ARG A 266 0.49 -0.65 -10.14
CA ARG A 266 1.16 -1.88 -9.70
C ARG A 266 2.68 -1.74 -9.82
N VAL A 267 3.30 -1.07 -8.85
CA VAL A 267 4.75 -0.83 -8.79
C VAL A 267 5.50 -2.16 -8.83
N ALA A 268 6.46 -2.30 -9.75
CA ALA A 268 7.15 -3.58 -10.03
C ALA A 268 6.22 -4.78 -10.31
N ASP A 269 5.11 -4.58 -11.03
CA ASP A 269 4.14 -5.65 -11.34
C ASP A 269 4.78 -6.94 -11.87
N PRO A 270 4.76 -8.04 -11.10
CA PRO A 270 5.39 -9.28 -11.50
C PRO A 270 4.69 -9.94 -12.69
N VAL A 271 3.38 -9.72 -12.89
CA VAL A 271 2.67 -10.27 -14.06
C VAL A 271 3.15 -9.60 -15.34
N PHE A 272 3.19 -8.26 -15.35
CA PHE A 272 3.70 -7.51 -16.50
C PHE A 272 5.17 -7.79 -16.79
N ILE A 273 6.02 -7.83 -15.76
CA ILE A 273 7.44 -8.20 -15.90
C ILE A 273 7.55 -9.62 -16.45
N GLY A 274 6.86 -10.60 -15.87
CA GLY A 274 6.87 -11.99 -16.33
C GLY A 274 6.41 -12.17 -17.76
N PHE A 275 5.37 -11.43 -18.19
CA PHE A 275 4.96 -11.38 -19.60
C PHE A 275 6.09 -10.88 -20.51
N CYS A 276 6.77 -9.80 -20.12
CA CYS A 276 7.89 -9.25 -20.90
C CYS A 276 9.06 -10.26 -21.00
N LEU A 277 9.34 -10.98 -19.91
CA LEU A 277 10.36 -12.03 -19.86
C LEU A 277 10.01 -13.22 -20.76
N ASP A 278 8.76 -13.70 -20.73
CA ASP A 278 8.27 -14.77 -21.61
C ASP A 278 8.42 -14.39 -23.08
N LYS A 279 8.04 -13.16 -23.43
CA LYS A 279 8.13 -12.64 -24.80
C LYS A 279 9.52 -12.20 -25.22
N LYS A 280 10.50 -12.20 -24.31
CA LYS A 280 11.85 -11.64 -24.53
C LYS A 280 11.77 -10.21 -25.08
N ALA A 281 10.83 -9.44 -24.52
CA ALA A 281 10.65 -8.03 -24.85
C ALA A 281 11.88 -7.25 -24.38
N GLU A 282 12.34 -6.31 -25.19
CA GLU A 282 13.33 -5.32 -24.73
C GLU A 282 12.66 -4.03 -24.26
N CYS A 283 11.47 -3.77 -24.79
CA CYS A 283 10.61 -2.65 -24.46
C CYS A 283 9.16 -3.13 -24.46
N ALA A 284 8.37 -2.76 -23.47
CA ALA A 284 6.93 -2.99 -23.51
C ALA A 284 6.17 -1.86 -22.81
N ALA A 285 4.91 -1.67 -23.20
CA ALA A 285 4.04 -0.68 -22.60
C ALA A 285 2.78 -1.33 -22.05
N LYS A 286 2.42 -0.95 -20.82
CA LYS A 286 1.13 -1.30 -20.24
C LYS A 286 0.10 -0.26 -20.68
N VAL A 287 -1.07 -0.74 -21.07
CA VAL A 287 -2.19 0.07 -21.56
C VAL A 287 -3.47 -0.30 -20.84
N VAL A 288 -4.44 0.61 -20.88
CA VAL A 288 -5.83 0.29 -20.56
C VAL A 288 -6.68 0.52 -21.79
N LYS A 289 -7.80 -0.20 -21.86
CA LYS A 289 -8.77 -0.02 -22.94
C LYS A 289 -9.32 1.41 -22.92
N LYS A 290 -9.07 2.15 -24.00
CA LYS A 290 -9.74 3.43 -24.32
C LYS A 290 -11.15 3.11 -24.81
N THR A 291 -12.16 3.58 -24.08
CA THR A 291 -13.57 3.27 -24.37
C THR A 291 -14.32 4.41 -25.02
N PHE A 292 -13.86 5.65 -24.84
CA PHE A 292 -14.48 6.85 -25.41
C PHE A 292 -13.53 7.53 -26.39
N PRO A 293 -13.99 7.93 -27.59
CA PRO A 293 -13.16 8.61 -28.58
C PRO A 293 -12.48 9.88 -28.03
N ASP A 294 -13.21 10.65 -27.23
CA ASP A 294 -12.81 11.94 -26.63
C ASP A 294 -11.99 11.78 -25.32
N GLU A 295 -11.66 10.55 -24.92
CA GLU A 295 -10.78 10.33 -23.78
C GLU A 295 -9.38 10.91 -24.08
N ALA A 296 -8.92 11.82 -23.22
CA ALA A 296 -7.64 12.52 -23.30
C ALA A 296 -6.47 11.61 -22.87
N VAL A 297 -6.27 10.53 -23.63
CA VAL A 297 -5.20 9.56 -23.46
C VAL A 297 -4.54 9.31 -24.82
N GLY A 298 -3.21 9.38 -24.87
CA GLY A 298 -2.44 8.98 -26.05
C GLY A 298 -2.66 7.51 -26.38
N VAL A 299 -2.66 7.15 -27.65
CA VAL A 299 -2.87 5.77 -28.11
C VAL A 299 -1.57 5.18 -28.60
N ILE A 300 -1.27 3.95 -28.20
CA ILE A 300 -0.13 3.20 -28.72
C ILE A 300 -0.51 2.60 -30.06
N CYS A 301 0.25 2.91 -31.10
CA CYS A 301 0.01 2.43 -32.45
C CYS A 301 1.33 2.24 -33.22
N LYS A 302 1.21 1.73 -34.44
CA LYS A 302 2.32 1.61 -35.39
C LYS A 302 2.18 2.70 -36.45
N VAL A 303 3.27 3.40 -36.77
CA VAL A 303 3.34 4.43 -37.81
C VAL A 303 4.57 4.17 -38.67
N ARG A 304 4.39 3.88 -39.96
CA ARG A 304 5.48 3.62 -40.94
C ARG A 304 6.57 2.68 -40.39
N ASP A 305 6.15 1.52 -39.87
CA ASP A 305 7.01 0.50 -39.25
C ASP A 305 7.56 0.75 -37.84
N HIS A 306 7.31 1.92 -37.25
CA HIS A 306 7.73 2.22 -35.88
C HIS A 306 6.57 2.21 -34.89
N PHE A 307 6.81 1.69 -33.68
CA PHE A 307 5.87 1.81 -32.58
C PHE A 307 6.02 3.18 -31.91
N GLN A 308 4.90 3.84 -31.64
CA GLN A 308 4.89 5.13 -30.97
C GLN A 308 3.57 5.37 -30.24
N VAL A 309 3.55 6.40 -29.41
CA VAL A 309 2.31 6.95 -28.86
C VAL A 309 1.94 8.15 -29.72
N VAL A 310 0.70 8.18 -30.21
CA VAL A 310 0.14 9.39 -30.82
C VAL A 310 -0.75 10.05 -29.77
N GLU A 311 -0.46 11.30 -29.43
CA GLU A 311 -1.19 12.02 -28.40
C GLU A 311 -2.60 12.35 -28.86
N TYR A 312 -3.54 12.45 -27.92
CA TYR A 312 -4.95 12.68 -28.24
C TYR A 312 -5.20 14.00 -29.00
N SER A 313 -4.29 14.98 -28.87
CA SER A 313 -4.33 16.25 -29.60
C SER A 313 -3.90 16.16 -31.05
N GLU A 314 -3.27 15.05 -31.45
CA GLU A 314 -2.71 14.81 -32.79
C GLU A 314 -3.58 13.86 -33.62
N ILE A 315 -4.57 13.21 -33.01
CA ILE A 315 -5.48 12.27 -33.68
C ILE A 315 -6.72 13.02 -34.16
N SER A 316 -7.10 12.85 -35.43
CA SER A 316 -8.37 13.41 -35.91
C SER A 316 -9.58 12.72 -35.27
N GLU A 317 -10.67 13.47 -35.10
CA GLU A 317 -11.93 12.94 -34.56
C GLU A 317 -12.41 11.70 -35.33
N LYS A 318 -12.25 11.70 -36.66
CA LYS A 318 -12.61 10.57 -37.52
C LYS A 318 -11.83 9.31 -37.18
N THR A 319 -10.53 9.42 -36.91
CA THR A 319 -9.69 8.25 -36.56
C THR A 319 -9.96 7.79 -35.13
N ALA A 320 -10.16 8.73 -34.20
CA ALA A 320 -10.51 8.42 -32.81
C ALA A 320 -11.85 7.67 -32.67
N GLN A 321 -12.80 7.90 -33.59
CA GLN A 321 -14.11 7.24 -33.63
C GLN A 321 -14.13 5.93 -34.43
N LYS A 322 -13.05 5.54 -35.13
CA LYS A 322 -13.00 4.27 -35.86
C LYS A 322 -13.20 3.13 -34.88
N THR A 323 -14.11 2.20 -35.20
CA THR A 323 -14.29 0.95 -34.46
C THR A 323 -13.60 -0.19 -35.18
N LYS A 324 -13.30 -1.25 -34.44
CA LYS A 324 -12.90 -2.53 -35.01
C LYS A 324 -14.02 -3.07 -35.90
N SER A 325 -13.63 -3.88 -36.88
CA SER A 325 -14.57 -4.55 -37.79
C SER A 325 -15.20 -5.81 -37.17
N ASP A 326 -14.88 -6.12 -35.92
CA ASP A 326 -15.51 -7.20 -35.17
C ASP A 326 -16.81 -6.71 -34.49
N ASP A 327 -17.67 -7.64 -34.09
CA ASP A 327 -18.94 -7.33 -33.41
C ASP A 327 -18.73 -6.78 -31.97
N SER A 328 -17.50 -6.45 -31.58
CA SER A 328 -17.18 -5.98 -30.22
C SER A 328 -17.65 -4.55 -29.94
N GLY A 329 -17.72 -3.72 -30.99
CA GLY A 329 -17.95 -2.28 -30.86
C GLY A 329 -16.77 -1.50 -30.27
N ASP A 330 -15.60 -2.14 -30.13
CA ASP A 330 -14.40 -1.50 -29.59
C ASP A 330 -13.81 -0.48 -30.56
N LEU A 331 -13.15 0.56 -30.02
CA LEU A 331 -12.36 1.48 -30.84
C LEU A 331 -11.20 0.71 -31.51
N LEU A 332 -10.90 1.07 -32.75
CA LEU A 332 -9.77 0.51 -33.51
C LEU A 332 -8.45 0.83 -32.81
N PHE A 333 -8.32 2.08 -32.34
CA PHE A 333 -7.18 2.57 -31.56
C PHE A 333 -7.57 2.64 -30.08
N ASN A 334 -7.64 1.47 -29.43
CA ASN A 334 -8.08 1.35 -28.04
C ASN A 334 -6.94 1.16 -27.01
N ALA A 335 -5.67 1.10 -27.44
CA ALA A 335 -4.53 0.91 -26.56
C ALA A 335 -4.12 2.23 -25.87
N GLY A 336 -4.87 2.62 -24.83
CA GLY A 336 -4.64 3.87 -24.09
C GLY A 336 -3.39 3.80 -23.22
N ASN A 337 -2.41 4.66 -23.50
CA ASN A 337 -1.16 4.74 -22.76
C ASN A 337 -1.37 5.24 -21.33
N ILE A 338 -0.87 4.48 -20.33
CA ILE A 338 -0.95 4.84 -18.92
C ILE A 338 0.40 5.19 -18.29
N CYS A 339 1.43 5.48 -19.11
CA CYS A 339 2.78 5.81 -18.65
C CYS A 339 3.35 4.72 -17.69
N ASN A 340 3.26 3.46 -18.09
CA ASN A 340 3.82 2.32 -17.37
C ASN A 340 4.58 1.43 -18.37
N HIS A 341 5.90 1.44 -18.32
CA HIS A 341 6.76 0.85 -19.34
C HIS A 341 7.76 -0.13 -18.73
N PHE A 342 8.08 -1.18 -19.46
CA PHE A 342 9.17 -2.10 -19.16
C PHE A 342 10.31 -1.83 -20.13
N PHE A 343 11.53 -1.75 -19.60
CA PHE A 343 12.76 -1.71 -20.41
C PHE A 343 13.74 -2.75 -19.88
N THR A 344 14.45 -3.44 -20.77
CA THR A 344 15.69 -4.11 -20.38
C THR A 344 16.78 -3.06 -20.14
N PHE A 345 17.72 -3.37 -19.25
CA PHE A 345 18.86 -2.49 -18.99
C PHE A 345 19.67 -2.22 -20.27
N ASP A 346 19.85 -3.24 -21.12
CA ASP A 346 20.55 -3.11 -22.39
C ASP A 346 19.87 -2.14 -23.35
N PHE A 347 18.56 -2.24 -23.52
CA PHE A 347 17.79 -1.30 -24.33
C PHE A 347 17.88 0.12 -23.78
N LEU A 348 17.70 0.28 -22.46
CA LEU A 348 17.78 1.59 -21.81
C LEU A 348 19.16 2.23 -21.99
N ARG A 349 20.23 1.44 -21.86
CA ARG A 349 21.61 1.87 -22.08
C ARG A 349 21.85 2.31 -23.53
N ASP A 350 21.39 1.54 -24.50
CA ASP A 350 21.50 1.87 -25.93
C ASP A 350 20.77 3.17 -26.27
N VAL A 351 19.54 3.33 -25.77
CA VAL A 351 18.76 4.56 -25.94
C VAL A 351 19.52 5.78 -25.41
N CYS A 352 20.04 5.70 -24.19
CA CYS A 352 20.77 6.79 -23.56
C CYS A 352 22.08 7.14 -24.30
N GLN A 353 22.73 6.15 -24.93
CA GLN A 353 24.01 6.34 -25.60
C GLN A 353 23.85 6.82 -27.05
N ASN A 354 22.91 6.25 -27.79
CA ASN A 354 22.88 6.31 -29.26
C ASN A 354 21.60 6.94 -29.85
N HIS A 355 20.52 7.06 -29.07
CA HIS A 355 19.21 7.50 -29.57
C HIS A 355 18.66 8.77 -28.90
N GLU A 356 19.11 9.13 -27.70
CA GLU A 356 18.58 10.27 -26.93
C GLU A 356 18.60 11.59 -27.70
N ASN A 357 19.69 11.86 -28.44
CA ASN A 357 19.83 13.08 -29.25
C ASN A 357 18.84 13.14 -30.44
N LYS A 358 18.35 11.98 -30.89
CA LYS A 358 17.41 11.85 -32.03
C LYS A 358 15.94 11.98 -31.61
N LEU A 359 15.66 12.01 -30.31
CA LEU A 359 14.29 12.20 -29.82
C LEU A 359 13.81 13.60 -30.16
N CYS A 360 12.62 13.68 -30.75
CA CYS A 360 11.98 14.92 -31.15
C CYS A 360 11.60 15.76 -29.93
N PHE A 361 11.61 17.08 -30.11
CA PHE A 361 11.02 18.01 -29.15
C PHE A 361 9.56 18.25 -29.47
N HIS A 362 8.72 18.18 -28.44
CA HIS A 362 7.30 18.52 -28.49
C HIS A 362 7.08 19.94 -27.98
N ILE A 363 6.18 20.67 -28.63
CA ILE A 363 5.90 22.08 -28.31
C ILE A 363 4.70 22.19 -27.38
N ALA A 364 4.93 22.80 -26.22
CA ALA A 364 3.86 23.26 -25.33
C ALA A 364 3.74 24.79 -25.34
N LYS A 365 2.71 25.32 -26.02
CA LYS A 365 2.35 26.74 -25.99
C LYS A 365 1.81 27.14 -24.61
N LYS A 366 2.45 28.08 -23.92
CA LYS A 366 2.10 28.46 -22.54
C LYS A 366 2.12 29.97 -22.31
N LYS A 367 1.44 30.39 -21.24
CA LYS A 367 1.58 31.73 -20.64
C LYS A 367 2.76 31.68 -19.66
N ILE A 368 3.90 32.22 -20.07
CA ILE A 368 5.18 32.07 -19.39
C ILE A 368 5.58 33.41 -18.72
N PRO A 369 5.67 33.46 -17.38
CA PRO A 369 6.19 34.64 -16.70
C PRO A 369 7.57 35.01 -17.23
N SER A 370 7.74 36.27 -17.61
CA SER A 370 8.95 36.78 -18.26
C SER A 370 9.06 38.30 -18.12
N ILE A 371 10.23 38.85 -18.43
CA ILE A 371 10.45 40.29 -18.48
C ILE A 371 9.79 40.91 -19.71
N GLY A 372 9.04 41.99 -19.51
CA GLY A 372 8.46 42.79 -20.58
C GLY A 372 9.49 43.65 -21.30
N THR A 373 9.07 44.27 -22.39
CA THR A 373 9.89 45.22 -23.17
C THR A 373 10.24 46.50 -22.38
N ASP A 374 9.51 46.79 -21.30
CA ASP A 374 9.76 47.88 -20.37
C ASP A 374 10.76 47.53 -19.25
N GLY A 375 11.31 46.31 -19.27
CA GLY A 375 12.24 45.81 -18.26
C GLY A 375 11.59 45.45 -16.92
N LYS A 376 10.25 45.33 -16.85
CA LYS A 376 9.51 44.88 -15.66
C LYS A 376 9.06 43.43 -15.82
N ARG A 377 9.07 42.67 -14.72
CA ARG A 377 8.63 41.28 -14.72
C ARG A 377 7.11 41.17 -14.82
N ILE A 378 6.63 40.41 -15.80
CA ILE A 378 5.22 40.07 -15.98
C ILE A 378 4.96 38.73 -15.30
N ASN A 379 4.35 38.76 -14.11
CA ASN A 379 4.12 37.55 -13.32
C ASN A 379 3.02 36.64 -13.90
N LYS A 380 2.02 37.20 -14.59
CA LYS A 380 0.89 36.47 -15.19
C LYS A 380 0.57 37.06 -16.57
N PRO A 381 1.14 36.52 -17.65
CA PRO A 381 0.80 36.96 -19.00
C PRO A 381 -0.69 36.78 -19.30
N THR A 382 -1.29 37.73 -20.02
CA THR A 382 -2.70 37.66 -20.44
C THR A 382 -2.89 36.72 -21.63
N GLU A 383 -1.92 36.70 -22.55
CA GLU A 383 -1.90 35.87 -23.75
C GLU A 383 -0.76 34.84 -23.71
N ILE A 384 -0.83 33.85 -24.60
CA ILE A 384 0.27 32.88 -24.78
C ILE A 384 1.44 33.65 -25.41
N ASN A 385 2.57 33.69 -24.72
CA ASN A 385 3.73 34.51 -25.09
C ASN A 385 5.00 33.69 -25.35
N GLY A 386 4.94 32.37 -25.23
CA GLY A 386 6.09 31.51 -25.51
C GLY A 386 5.77 30.02 -25.53
N ILE A 387 6.82 29.26 -25.78
CA ILE A 387 6.82 27.81 -25.91
C ILE A 387 7.77 27.17 -24.91
N LYS A 388 7.42 25.95 -24.48
CA LYS A 388 8.31 25.03 -23.77
C LYS A 388 8.56 23.82 -24.64
N LEU A 389 9.81 23.37 -24.64
CA LEU A 389 10.24 22.16 -25.34
C LEU A 389 10.27 21.01 -24.34
N GLU A 390 9.61 19.91 -24.68
CA GLU A 390 9.55 18.72 -23.84
C GLU A 390 9.87 17.48 -24.70
N LYS A 391 10.62 16.53 -24.17
CA LYS A 391 10.72 15.18 -24.74
C LYS A 391 9.74 14.26 -24.04
N PHE A 392 9.22 13.26 -24.76
CA PHE A 392 8.36 12.24 -24.14
C PHE A 392 9.08 10.92 -23.91
N VAL A 393 8.79 10.29 -22.76
CA VAL A 393 9.39 9.03 -22.31
C VAL A 393 8.98 7.82 -23.16
N PHE A 394 8.05 7.98 -24.08
CA PHE A 394 7.57 6.91 -24.96
C PHE A 394 8.06 7.05 -26.41
N ASP A 395 8.71 8.16 -26.77
CA ASP A 395 9.25 8.37 -28.12
C ASP A 395 10.32 7.33 -28.49
N VAL A 396 10.91 6.69 -27.48
CA VAL A 396 11.91 5.62 -27.62
C VAL A 396 11.32 4.30 -28.10
N PHE A 397 9.99 4.13 -28.12
CA PHE A 397 9.37 2.89 -28.63
C PHE A 397 9.75 2.63 -30.09
N SER A 398 9.99 3.69 -30.85
CA SER A 398 10.48 3.64 -32.23
C SER A 398 11.85 2.97 -32.37
N CYS A 399 12.64 2.94 -31.30
CA CYS A 399 13.98 2.33 -31.24
C CYS A 399 13.94 0.84 -30.89
N ALA A 400 12.80 0.31 -30.42
CA ALA A 400 12.66 -1.08 -30.03
C ALA A 400 12.41 -1.98 -31.25
N LYS A 401 13.22 -3.03 -31.38
CA LYS A 401 13.07 -4.17 -32.28
C LYS A 401 12.01 -5.15 -31.75
N ASN A 402 12.01 -5.40 -30.44
CA ASN A 402 11.07 -6.34 -29.78
C ASN A 402 10.16 -5.59 -28.80
N PHE A 403 9.14 -4.92 -29.36
CA PHE A 403 8.13 -4.17 -28.62
C PHE A 403 6.86 -4.98 -28.39
N PHE A 404 6.31 -4.91 -27.18
CA PHE A 404 5.05 -5.56 -26.81
C PHE A 404 4.12 -4.63 -26.03
N VAL A 405 2.83 -4.94 -26.04
CA VAL A 405 1.79 -4.22 -25.30
C VAL A 405 1.10 -5.17 -24.33
N TRP A 406 0.85 -4.70 -23.10
CA TRP A 406 0.10 -5.43 -22.08
C TRP A 406 -1.15 -4.65 -21.67
N GLU A 407 -2.32 -5.16 -22.03
CA GLU A 407 -3.61 -4.56 -21.67
C GLU A 407 -4.02 -4.99 -20.25
N ALA A 408 -4.12 -4.01 -19.36
CA ALA A 408 -4.58 -4.15 -17.98
C ALA A 408 -6.02 -3.64 -17.80
N ARG A 409 -6.64 -4.07 -16.70
CA ARG A 409 -7.94 -3.56 -16.27
C ARG A 409 -7.79 -2.17 -15.67
N ARG A 410 -8.55 -1.20 -16.18
CA ARG A 410 -8.50 0.20 -15.71
C ARG A 410 -8.85 0.31 -14.23
N ASP A 411 -9.92 -0.35 -13.82
CA ASP A 411 -10.42 -0.32 -12.45
C ASP A 411 -9.45 -0.95 -11.46
N ASP A 412 -8.48 -1.76 -11.94
CA ASP A 412 -7.43 -2.34 -11.10
C ASP A 412 -6.07 -1.64 -11.18
N GLU A 413 -5.75 -0.94 -12.27
CA GLU A 413 -4.39 -0.48 -12.52
C GLU A 413 -4.27 0.98 -12.94
N PHE A 414 -5.37 1.73 -13.14
CA PHE A 414 -5.30 3.11 -13.60
C PHE A 414 -6.40 4.03 -13.06
N SER A 415 -6.01 4.91 -12.11
CA SER A 415 -6.80 6.06 -11.68
C SER A 415 -5.85 7.24 -11.40
N PRO A 416 -5.64 8.14 -12.37
CA PRO A 416 -4.64 9.19 -12.28
C PRO A 416 -5.15 10.44 -11.52
N LEU A 417 -4.24 11.10 -10.80
CA LEU A 417 -4.49 12.37 -10.12
C LEU A 417 -3.95 13.53 -10.98
N LYS A 418 -4.81 14.22 -11.74
CA LYS A 418 -4.40 15.30 -12.66
C LYS A 418 -4.99 16.66 -12.31
N ASN A 419 -6.17 16.71 -11.71
CA ASN A 419 -6.97 17.93 -11.51
C ASN A 419 -7.24 18.19 -10.02
N GLY A 420 -7.09 19.44 -9.56
CA GLY A 420 -7.46 19.83 -8.19
C GLY A 420 -8.97 19.90 -7.95
N SER A 421 -9.76 20.17 -9.00
CA SER A 421 -11.22 20.19 -8.97
C SER A 421 -11.79 19.68 -10.29
N GLY A 422 -13.06 19.25 -10.30
CA GLY A 422 -13.75 18.71 -11.47
C GLY A 422 -14.32 17.31 -11.27
N THR A 423 -14.74 16.67 -12.37
CA THR A 423 -15.45 15.37 -12.34
C THR A 423 -14.57 14.17 -12.72
N LYS A 424 -13.35 14.40 -13.22
CA LYS A 424 -12.41 13.35 -13.66
C LYS A 424 -11.00 13.62 -13.13
N ASP A 425 -10.27 12.55 -12.82
CA ASP A 425 -8.86 12.54 -12.43
C ASP A 425 -8.54 13.48 -11.25
N THR A 426 -9.39 13.46 -10.21
CA THR A 426 -9.25 14.24 -8.97
C THR A 426 -8.91 13.35 -7.78
N ALA A 427 -8.57 13.96 -6.64
CA ALA A 427 -8.35 13.23 -5.38
C ALA A 427 -9.57 12.37 -5.01
N VAL A 428 -10.77 12.87 -5.26
CA VAL A 428 -12.03 12.17 -5.02
C VAL A 428 -12.15 10.92 -5.89
N THR A 429 -11.88 11.01 -7.20
CA THR A 429 -11.94 9.83 -8.07
C THR A 429 -10.87 8.80 -7.72
N CYS A 430 -9.65 9.24 -7.41
CA CYS A 430 -8.56 8.34 -6.99
C CYS A 430 -8.93 7.55 -5.72
N ARG A 431 -9.42 8.24 -4.69
CA ARG A 431 -9.85 7.62 -3.43
C ARG A 431 -10.97 6.61 -3.67
N ARG A 432 -12.00 7.01 -4.44
CA ARG A 432 -13.13 6.14 -4.80
C ARG A 432 -12.68 4.86 -5.48
N ASP A 433 -11.85 5.00 -6.50
CA ASP A 433 -11.47 3.88 -7.37
C ASP A 433 -10.61 2.87 -6.61
N LEU A 434 -9.71 3.34 -5.72
CA LEU A 434 -8.95 2.47 -4.81
C LEU A 434 -9.86 1.72 -3.82
N MET A 435 -10.82 2.40 -3.18
CA MET A 435 -11.76 1.74 -2.28
C MET A 435 -12.64 0.71 -3.01
N LEU A 436 -13.10 1.03 -4.22
CA LEU A 436 -13.87 0.11 -5.03
C LEU A 436 -13.05 -1.12 -5.45
N GLN A 437 -11.77 -0.95 -5.74
CA GLN A 437 -10.86 -2.07 -5.98
C GLN A 437 -10.80 -3.00 -4.75
N HIS A 438 -10.62 -2.44 -3.57
CA HIS A 438 -10.49 -3.24 -2.35
C HIS A 438 -11.80 -3.95 -1.98
N VAL A 439 -12.95 -3.33 -2.25
CA VAL A 439 -14.25 -4.00 -2.18
C VAL A 439 -14.32 -5.21 -3.11
N ARG A 440 -13.86 -5.08 -4.37
CA ARG A 440 -13.84 -6.21 -5.32
C ARG A 440 -12.90 -7.32 -4.83
N TRP A 441 -11.75 -6.99 -4.25
CA TRP A 441 -10.82 -7.98 -3.70
C TRP A 441 -11.44 -8.75 -2.54
N LEU A 442 -12.07 -8.07 -1.58
CA LEU A 442 -12.77 -8.73 -0.47
C LEU A 442 -13.91 -9.63 -0.96
N GLN A 443 -14.70 -9.16 -1.93
CA GLN A 443 -15.77 -9.96 -2.53
C GLN A 443 -15.22 -11.21 -3.22
N ALA A 444 -14.12 -11.08 -3.97
CA ALA A 444 -13.45 -12.21 -4.62
C ALA A 444 -12.90 -13.22 -3.60
N ALA A 445 -12.45 -12.75 -2.43
CA ALA A 445 -12.01 -13.58 -1.30
C ALA A 445 -13.16 -14.20 -0.49
N GLY A 446 -14.42 -13.92 -0.84
CA GLY A 446 -15.61 -14.49 -0.19
C GLY A 446 -16.18 -13.66 0.97
N ALA A 447 -15.75 -12.42 1.16
CA ALA A 447 -16.29 -11.53 2.19
C ALA A 447 -17.76 -11.14 1.90
N ILE A 448 -18.59 -11.10 2.95
CA ILE A 448 -19.97 -10.61 2.88
C ILE A 448 -19.99 -9.15 3.30
N LEU A 449 -20.18 -8.24 2.34
CA LEU A 449 -20.27 -6.80 2.60
C LEU A 449 -21.74 -6.35 2.66
N PRO A 450 -22.07 -5.30 3.44
CA PRO A 450 -23.43 -4.78 3.49
C PRO A 450 -24.00 -4.44 2.10
N PRO A 451 -25.30 -4.66 1.87
CA PRO A 451 -25.94 -4.32 0.60
C PRO A 451 -25.71 -2.86 0.24
N ASN A 452 -25.38 -2.57 -1.02
CA ASN A 452 -25.08 -1.23 -1.53
C ASN A 452 -23.74 -0.61 -1.08
N THR A 453 -22.80 -1.34 -0.48
CA THR A 453 -21.47 -0.81 -0.11
C THR A 453 -20.80 -0.03 -1.25
N SER A 454 -20.73 -0.59 -2.46
CA SER A 454 -20.17 0.12 -3.63
C SER A 454 -20.94 1.39 -3.99
N LYS A 455 -22.28 1.37 -3.87
CA LYS A 455 -23.10 2.57 -4.11
C LYS A 455 -22.89 3.63 -3.03
N GLN A 456 -22.71 3.23 -1.77
CA GLN A 456 -22.42 4.15 -0.68
C GLN A 456 -21.06 4.82 -0.87
N ILE A 457 -20.03 4.10 -1.30
CA ILE A 457 -18.73 4.68 -1.66
C ILE A 457 -18.91 5.71 -2.78
N ILE A 458 -19.60 5.34 -3.87
CA ILE A 458 -19.88 6.25 -5.00
C ILE A 458 -20.70 7.48 -4.57
N LEU A 459 -21.59 7.34 -3.60
CA LEU A 459 -22.46 8.42 -3.11
C LEU A 459 -21.78 9.30 -2.06
N ALA A 460 -20.92 8.76 -1.20
CA ALA A 460 -20.15 9.51 -0.21
C ALA A 460 -19.27 10.55 -0.92
N ASP A 461 -18.78 10.24 -2.12
CA ASP A 461 -18.01 11.16 -2.96
C ASP A 461 -18.83 12.28 -3.63
N LYS A 462 -20.17 12.25 -3.56
CA LYS A 462 -21.04 13.35 -4.05
C LYS A 462 -21.35 14.40 -2.99
N PHE A 463 -21.11 14.12 -1.71
CA PHE A 463 -21.36 15.06 -0.62
C PHE A 463 -20.05 15.73 -0.20
N HIS A 464 -19.92 17.02 -0.51
CA HIS A 464 -18.85 17.87 0.01
C HIS A 464 -18.83 17.86 1.54
N ASP A 465 -17.68 17.51 2.12
CA ASP A 465 -17.00 17.94 3.37
C ASP A 465 -17.72 18.64 4.56
N ASN A 466 -19.05 18.67 4.67
CA ASN A 466 -19.74 19.35 5.77
C ASN A 466 -20.78 18.52 6.53
N ASP A 467 -20.97 17.24 6.18
CA ASP A 467 -21.83 16.36 6.97
C ASP A 467 -20.99 15.28 7.67
N SER A 468 -20.65 15.55 8.93
CA SER A 468 -20.08 14.60 9.89
C SER A 468 -21.02 13.43 10.26
N ASN A 469 -22.04 13.18 9.43
CA ASN A 469 -23.11 12.20 9.65
C ASN A 469 -23.32 11.23 8.48
N SER A 470 -22.49 11.25 7.44
CA SER A 470 -22.52 10.18 6.43
C SER A 470 -21.85 8.93 6.98
N ASN A 471 -22.66 7.98 7.47
CA ASN A 471 -22.24 6.60 7.80
C ASN A 471 -21.87 5.83 6.51
N GLY A 472 -20.88 6.32 5.76
CA GLY A 472 -20.34 5.64 4.60
C GLY A 472 -19.42 4.50 5.04
N ILE A 473 -19.56 3.32 4.42
CA ILE A 473 -18.62 2.23 4.60
C ILE A 473 -17.35 2.57 3.82
N PHE A 474 -16.23 2.73 4.51
CA PHE A 474 -14.91 2.89 3.92
C PHE A 474 -14.17 1.56 3.97
N VAL A 475 -13.59 1.15 2.85
CA VAL A 475 -12.77 -0.06 2.75
C VAL A 475 -11.41 0.33 2.19
N GLU A 476 -10.38 0.13 3.00
CA GLU A 476 -8.99 0.28 2.61
C GLU A 476 -8.20 -0.94 3.11
N ILE A 477 -7.27 -1.42 2.29
CA ILE A 477 -6.44 -2.61 2.51
C ILE A 477 -5.03 -2.10 2.26
N SER A 478 -4.17 -2.17 3.27
CA SER A 478 -2.78 -1.78 3.11
C SER A 478 -2.12 -2.68 2.06
N PRO A 479 -1.28 -2.14 1.15
CA PRO A 479 -0.46 -2.96 0.26
C PRO A 479 0.39 -4.00 0.99
N LEU A 480 0.77 -3.76 2.26
CA LEU A 480 1.49 -4.74 3.09
C LEU A 480 0.67 -6.01 3.38
N ILE A 481 -0.67 -5.93 3.37
CA ILE A 481 -1.55 -7.09 3.52
C ILE A 481 -1.71 -7.79 2.17
N SER A 482 -2.08 -7.02 1.14
CA SER A 482 -2.40 -7.55 -0.18
C SER A 482 -1.94 -6.58 -1.26
N TYR A 483 -1.07 -7.05 -2.16
CA TYR A 483 -0.53 -6.28 -3.27
C TYR A 483 -1.54 -6.15 -4.42
N ALA A 484 -2.24 -7.24 -4.74
CA ALA A 484 -3.14 -7.36 -5.89
C ALA A 484 -4.41 -8.18 -5.59
N GLY A 485 -4.77 -8.35 -4.32
CA GLY A 485 -5.95 -9.11 -3.87
C GLY A 485 -5.64 -10.53 -3.37
N GLU A 486 -4.36 -10.94 -3.32
CA GLU A 486 -3.90 -12.19 -2.72
C GLU A 486 -3.91 -12.13 -1.19
N ASN A 487 -3.88 -13.29 -0.52
CA ASN A 487 -3.80 -13.41 0.94
C ASN A 487 -4.96 -12.69 1.67
N LEU A 488 -6.16 -12.82 1.09
CA LEU A 488 -7.40 -12.32 1.69
C LEU A 488 -8.33 -13.47 2.10
N GLU A 489 -7.94 -14.72 1.86
CA GLU A 489 -8.68 -15.92 2.22
C GLU A 489 -8.63 -16.19 3.72
N PHE A 490 -9.75 -15.92 4.40
CA PHE A 490 -9.91 -15.94 5.86
C PHE A 490 -9.52 -17.25 6.56
N THR A 491 -9.63 -18.40 5.88
CA THR A 491 -9.54 -19.72 6.54
C THR A 491 -8.13 -20.30 6.61
N LYS A 492 -7.25 -20.01 5.63
CA LYS A 492 -5.93 -20.64 5.55
C LYS A 492 -4.91 -19.97 6.49
N GLU A 493 -5.02 -18.66 6.66
CA GLU A 493 -4.10 -17.87 7.48
C GLU A 493 -4.26 -18.11 8.99
N ASN A 494 -5.47 -18.45 9.43
CA ASN A 494 -5.79 -18.68 10.84
C ASN A 494 -5.37 -20.06 11.36
N LEU A 495 -4.96 -20.98 10.49
CA LEU A 495 -4.59 -22.35 10.86
C LEU A 495 -3.24 -22.43 11.59
N PHE A 496 -2.36 -21.45 11.40
CA PHE A 496 -1.00 -21.47 11.94
C PHE A 496 -0.80 -20.44 13.06
N SER A 497 0.20 -20.67 13.91
CA SER A 497 0.51 -19.77 15.03
C SER A 497 1.23 -18.51 14.54
N HIS A 498 0.71 -17.34 14.93
CA HIS A 498 1.27 -16.03 14.59
C HIS A 498 1.67 -15.27 15.86
N TYR A 499 2.57 -15.85 16.64
CA TYR A 499 3.15 -15.21 17.82
C TYR A 499 3.94 -13.96 17.43
N ARG A 500 3.75 -12.86 18.17
CA ARG A 500 4.35 -11.54 17.90
C ARG A 500 5.04 -11.00 19.13
N ARG A 501 6.05 -10.15 18.90
CA ARG A 501 6.63 -9.29 19.93
C ARG A 501 5.90 -7.96 19.99
N GLU A 502 6.10 -7.22 21.07
CA GLU A 502 5.54 -5.88 21.23
C GLU A 502 6.03 -4.93 20.10
N GLY A 503 5.10 -4.15 19.54
CA GLY A 503 5.33 -3.22 18.43
C GLY A 503 5.27 -3.84 17.03
N GLU A 504 5.01 -5.14 16.91
CA GLU A 504 4.99 -5.83 15.61
C GLU A 504 3.59 -5.86 14.97
N VAL A 505 3.48 -5.48 13.68
CA VAL A 505 2.26 -5.65 12.86
C VAL A 505 2.20 -7.04 12.26
N GLU A 506 3.38 -7.63 12.03
CA GLU A 506 3.57 -9.00 11.57
C GLU A 506 4.89 -9.55 12.14
N ARG A 507 5.09 -10.87 12.10
CA ARG A 507 6.26 -11.51 12.72
C ARG A 507 7.55 -10.89 12.20
N ASP A 508 8.39 -10.40 13.12
CA ASP A 508 9.65 -9.72 12.84
C ASP A 508 9.51 -8.38 12.06
N ILE A 509 8.29 -7.81 11.95
CA ILE A 509 8.00 -6.53 11.28
C ILE A 509 7.42 -5.56 12.31
N LYS A 510 8.20 -4.54 12.67
CA LYS A 510 7.71 -3.39 13.45
C LYS A 510 6.78 -2.54 12.58
N GLY A 511 5.68 -2.08 13.17
CA GLY A 511 4.81 -1.13 12.50
C GLY A 511 4.64 0.17 13.27
N ASP A 512 3.96 1.10 12.62
CA ASP A 512 3.71 2.43 13.12
C ASP A 512 2.34 2.50 13.80
N SER A 513 2.33 2.69 15.12
CA SER A 513 1.13 2.81 15.94
C SER A 513 0.21 3.98 15.57
N THR A 514 0.67 4.95 14.76
CA THR A 514 -0.17 6.07 14.31
C THR A 514 -1.20 5.64 13.28
N PHE A 515 -0.89 4.65 12.44
CA PHE A 515 -1.76 4.22 11.34
C PHE A 515 -2.01 2.71 11.29
N GLU A 516 -1.25 1.92 12.05
CA GLU A 516 -1.29 0.46 12.02
C GLU A 516 -1.62 -0.13 13.39
N VAL A 517 -2.28 -1.29 13.38
CA VAL A 517 -2.60 -2.05 14.60
C VAL A 517 -1.42 -2.94 14.94
N VAL A 518 -0.59 -2.46 15.87
CA VAL A 518 0.60 -3.15 16.37
C VAL A 518 0.26 -4.10 17.53
N ALA A 519 1.01 -5.18 17.67
CA ALA A 519 0.93 -6.05 18.84
C ALA A 519 1.36 -5.28 20.09
N GLN A 520 0.48 -5.18 21.09
CA GLN A 520 0.74 -4.40 22.30
C GLN A 520 1.50 -5.19 23.38
N GLU A 521 1.56 -6.52 23.28
CA GLU A 521 2.27 -7.39 24.21
C GLU A 521 2.88 -8.60 23.49
N ILE A 522 3.90 -9.21 24.10
CA ILE A 522 4.50 -10.44 23.61
C ILE A 522 3.51 -11.60 23.78
N THR A 523 3.16 -12.26 22.66
CA THR A 523 2.30 -13.43 22.68
C THR A 523 3.14 -14.71 22.53
N THR A 524 3.06 -15.62 23.50
CA THR A 524 3.70 -16.95 23.43
C THR A 524 2.69 -18.04 23.79
N PHE A 525 2.96 -19.28 23.35
CA PHE A 525 2.12 -20.43 23.69
C PHE A 525 1.88 -20.56 25.20
N LEU A 526 2.93 -20.42 26.02
CA LEU A 526 2.83 -20.57 27.48
C LEU A 526 1.98 -19.46 28.12
N ILE A 527 2.11 -18.21 27.65
CA ILE A 527 1.29 -17.09 28.14
C ILE A 527 -0.18 -17.32 27.79
N LEU A 528 -0.49 -17.70 26.55
CA LEU A 528 -1.87 -17.95 26.12
C LEU A 528 -2.49 -19.14 26.84
N VAL A 529 -1.74 -20.22 27.08
CA VAL A 529 -2.20 -21.34 27.93
C VAL A 529 -2.48 -20.87 29.35
N GLY A 530 -1.61 -20.03 29.93
CA GLY A 530 -1.80 -19.45 31.25
C GLY A 530 -3.05 -18.59 31.39
N ILE A 531 -3.43 -17.86 30.33
CA ILE A 531 -4.66 -17.05 30.26
C ILE A 531 -5.90 -17.93 30.01
N TYR A 532 -5.79 -18.95 29.15
CA TYR A 532 -6.93 -19.79 28.78
C TYR A 532 -7.30 -20.81 29.87
N PHE A 533 -6.31 -21.36 30.57
CA PHE A 533 -6.50 -22.46 31.51
C PHE A 533 -7.57 -22.19 32.60
N PRO A 534 -7.70 -21.00 33.21
CA PRO A 534 -8.73 -20.74 34.20
C PRO A 534 -10.15 -20.87 33.65
N SER A 535 -10.33 -20.64 32.35
CA SER A 535 -11.63 -20.78 31.67
C SER A 535 -12.14 -22.23 31.65
N VAL A 536 -11.26 -23.22 31.83
CA VAL A 536 -11.62 -24.65 31.86
C VAL A 536 -11.61 -25.26 33.28
N THR A 537 -11.35 -24.47 34.33
CA THR A 537 -11.25 -24.96 35.72
C THR A 537 -12.60 -25.31 36.37
N GLY A 538 -13.72 -25.00 35.70
CA GLY A 538 -15.08 -25.30 36.18
C GLY A 538 -15.39 -26.79 36.41
N ILE A 539 -14.50 -27.70 36.01
CA ILE A 539 -14.60 -29.16 36.24
C ILE A 539 -14.82 -29.54 37.73
N MET A 540 -14.29 -28.74 38.66
CA MET A 540 -14.41 -28.95 40.12
C MET A 540 -15.67 -28.34 40.75
N ALA A 541 -16.47 -27.60 39.99
CA ALA A 541 -17.71 -27.01 40.51
C ALA A 541 -18.67 -28.07 41.12
N GLY A 542 -18.73 -29.25 40.50
CA GLY A 542 -19.55 -30.37 40.97
C GLY A 542 -18.99 -31.08 42.20
N SER A 543 -17.66 -31.24 42.30
CA SER A 543 -17.01 -31.88 43.45
C SER A 543 -17.11 -31.02 44.72
N ASN A 544 -17.06 -29.70 44.58
CA ASN A 544 -17.19 -28.76 45.68
C ASN A 544 -18.58 -28.77 46.34
N ARG A 545 -19.58 -29.39 45.70
CA ARG A 545 -20.94 -29.59 46.22
C ARG A 545 -21.27 -31.05 46.52
N SER A 546 -20.26 -31.90 46.60
CA SER A 546 -20.41 -33.35 46.82
C SER A 546 -21.20 -33.71 48.08
N GLY A 547 -21.14 -32.90 49.14
CA GLY A 547 -21.90 -33.08 50.39
C GLY A 547 -23.41 -32.81 50.26
N ASP A 548 -23.84 -32.09 49.24
CA ASP A 548 -25.25 -31.68 49.03
C ASP A 548 -25.97 -32.53 47.97
N LEU A 549 -25.26 -33.47 47.33
CA LEU A 549 -25.80 -34.31 46.25
C LEU A 549 -26.52 -35.56 46.80
N ARG A 550 -27.68 -35.88 46.22
CA ARG A 550 -28.46 -37.10 46.56
C ARG A 550 -27.70 -38.42 46.34
N ASP A 551 -26.89 -38.50 45.30
CA ASP A 551 -25.97 -39.62 45.04
C ASP A 551 -24.65 -39.06 44.44
N PRO A 552 -23.67 -38.71 45.28
CA PRO A 552 -22.41 -38.12 44.82
C PRO A 552 -21.61 -39.08 43.92
N SER A 553 -21.66 -40.38 44.24
CA SER A 553 -20.85 -41.41 43.58
C SER A 553 -21.19 -41.60 42.10
N ARG A 554 -22.46 -41.42 41.74
CA ARG A 554 -22.94 -41.50 40.36
C ARG A 554 -23.00 -40.13 39.67
N SER A 555 -23.36 -39.09 40.41
CA SER A 555 -23.65 -37.77 39.84
C SER A 555 -22.39 -36.99 39.49
N ILE A 556 -21.32 -37.11 40.29
CA ILE A 556 -20.05 -36.40 40.04
C ILE A 556 -19.41 -36.85 38.72
N PRO A 557 -19.13 -38.15 38.48
CA PRO A 557 -18.44 -38.56 37.25
C PRO A 557 -19.24 -38.23 35.98
N ARG A 558 -20.56 -38.46 36.00
CA ARG A 558 -21.43 -38.17 34.84
C ARG A 558 -21.54 -36.67 34.58
N GLY A 559 -21.75 -35.88 35.63
CA GLY A 559 -21.83 -34.42 35.53
C GLY A 559 -20.53 -33.82 35.03
N THR A 560 -19.39 -34.26 35.56
CA THR A 560 -18.06 -33.80 35.17
C THR A 560 -17.75 -34.14 33.72
N ILE A 561 -17.93 -35.39 33.27
CA ILE A 561 -17.67 -35.78 31.87
C ILE A 561 -18.61 -35.04 30.91
N ALA A 562 -19.90 -34.94 31.22
CA ALA A 562 -20.85 -34.19 30.40
C ALA A 562 -20.47 -32.71 30.30
N ALA A 563 -20.08 -32.08 31.42
CA ALA A 563 -19.63 -30.70 31.44
C ALA A 563 -18.37 -30.49 30.57
N ILE A 564 -17.38 -31.39 30.66
CA ILE A 564 -16.17 -31.34 29.82
C ILE A 564 -16.53 -31.46 28.34
N LEU A 565 -17.36 -32.44 27.96
CA LEU A 565 -17.74 -32.66 26.57
C LEU A 565 -18.51 -31.46 26.00
N THR A 566 -19.48 -30.93 26.76
CA THR A 566 -20.28 -29.78 26.34
C THR A 566 -19.42 -28.52 26.22
N THR A 567 -18.61 -28.20 27.23
CA THR A 567 -17.73 -27.02 27.19
C THR A 567 -16.67 -27.12 26.10
N SER A 568 -16.07 -28.31 25.92
CA SER A 568 -15.11 -28.55 24.82
C SER A 568 -15.76 -28.38 23.45
N ALA A 569 -16.97 -28.90 23.25
CA ALA A 569 -17.70 -28.73 21.99
C ALA A 569 -18.02 -27.24 21.72
N ILE A 570 -18.46 -26.50 22.72
CA ILE A 570 -18.77 -25.06 22.60
C ILE A 570 -17.50 -24.23 22.34
N TYR A 571 -16.41 -24.50 23.05
CA TYR A 571 -15.16 -23.74 22.84
C TYR A 571 -14.53 -24.06 21.49
N LEU A 572 -14.45 -25.34 21.10
CA LEU A 572 -13.90 -25.73 19.81
C LEU A 572 -14.76 -25.20 18.64
N SER A 573 -16.08 -25.24 18.75
CA SER A 573 -16.95 -24.69 17.72
C SER A 573 -16.75 -23.17 17.58
N ASN A 574 -16.71 -22.43 18.70
CA ASN A 574 -16.43 -20.99 18.67
C ASN A 574 -15.08 -20.65 18.03
N VAL A 575 -14.02 -21.39 18.37
CA VAL A 575 -12.69 -21.20 17.76
C VAL A 575 -12.75 -21.43 16.26
N ILE A 576 -13.41 -22.52 15.81
CA ILE A 576 -13.54 -22.85 14.38
C ILE A 576 -14.35 -21.77 13.66
N PHE A 577 -15.49 -21.35 14.20
CA PHE A 577 -16.35 -20.35 13.57
C PHE A 577 -15.67 -18.97 13.50
N LEU A 578 -15.02 -18.52 14.58
CA LEU A 578 -14.28 -17.26 14.58
C LEU A 578 -13.09 -17.31 13.61
N ALA A 579 -12.34 -18.41 13.58
CA ALA A 579 -11.25 -18.60 12.63
C ALA A 579 -11.74 -18.67 11.17
N SER A 580 -12.97 -19.15 10.92
CA SER A 580 -13.52 -19.22 9.56
C SER A 580 -14.10 -17.91 9.06
N CYS A 581 -14.51 -17.02 9.97
CA CYS A 581 -15.31 -15.83 9.63
C CYS A 581 -14.57 -14.51 9.89
N THR A 582 -13.37 -14.52 10.44
CA THR A 582 -12.67 -13.29 10.86
C THR A 582 -11.18 -13.38 10.56
N HIS A 583 -10.59 -12.31 10.02
CA HIS A 583 -9.14 -12.25 9.78
C HIS A 583 -8.34 -12.39 11.08
N GLY A 584 -7.21 -13.09 11.00
CA GLY A 584 -6.34 -13.32 12.15
C GLY A 584 -5.76 -12.06 12.76
N SER A 585 -5.51 -11.03 11.95
CA SER A 585 -5.07 -9.70 12.43
C SER A 585 -6.12 -9.07 13.34
N LEU A 586 -7.39 -9.07 12.92
CA LEU A 586 -8.51 -8.55 13.73
C LEU A 586 -8.74 -9.39 14.99
N LEU A 587 -8.59 -10.72 14.93
CA LEU A 587 -8.67 -11.58 16.12
C LEU A 587 -7.57 -11.30 17.15
N ARG A 588 -6.43 -10.76 16.71
CA ARG A 588 -5.27 -10.44 17.57
C ARG A 588 -5.27 -8.99 18.05
N ASP A 589 -6.21 -8.17 17.58
CA ASP A 589 -6.43 -6.81 18.07
C ASP A 589 -7.08 -6.86 19.47
N LYS A 590 -6.23 -7.01 20.49
CA LYS A 590 -6.63 -7.22 21.90
C LYS A 590 -7.65 -6.19 22.40
N PHE A 591 -7.51 -4.94 21.98
CA PHE A 591 -8.33 -3.82 22.47
C PHE A 591 -9.36 -3.32 21.45
N GLY A 592 -9.40 -3.90 20.26
CA GLY A 592 -10.33 -3.52 19.20
C GLY A 592 -10.02 -2.16 18.60
N ASP A 593 -8.75 -1.78 18.49
CA ASP A 593 -8.29 -0.51 17.94
C ASP A 593 -8.77 -0.33 16.49
N SER A 594 -8.80 -1.41 15.72
CA SER A 594 -9.31 -1.49 14.35
C SER A 594 -10.82 -1.29 14.25
N ILE A 595 -11.55 -1.44 15.37
CA ILE A 595 -13.02 -1.44 15.42
C ILE A 595 -13.56 -0.50 16.49
N ASN A 596 -12.93 0.66 16.66
CA ASN A 596 -13.36 1.72 17.60
C ASN A 596 -13.45 1.25 19.06
N LYS A 597 -12.44 0.51 19.52
CA LYS A 597 -12.33 -0.03 20.89
C LYS A 597 -13.49 -0.97 21.27
N GLN A 598 -14.01 -1.72 20.30
CA GLN A 598 -15.08 -2.69 20.52
C GLN A 598 -14.54 -4.12 20.53
N LEU A 599 -15.25 -5.03 21.20
CA LEU A 599 -14.92 -6.45 21.17
C LEU A 599 -15.41 -7.07 19.85
N VAL A 600 -14.53 -7.76 19.12
CA VAL A 600 -14.85 -8.43 17.85
C VAL A 600 -16.09 -9.33 17.98
N VAL A 601 -16.15 -10.14 19.03
CA VAL A 601 -17.29 -11.04 19.30
C VAL A 601 -18.59 -10.26 19.53
N ALA A 602 -18.53 -9.08 20.13
CA ALA A 602 -19.70 -8.24 20.34
C ALA A 602 -20.18 -7.59 19.03
N VAL A 603 -19.26 -7.20 18.14
CA VAL A 603 -19.60 -6.66 16.81
C VAL A 603 -20.28 -7.72 15.93
N LEU A 604 -19.82 -8.96 16.00
CA LEU A 604 -20.37 -10.09 15.25
C LEU A 604 -21.69 -10.64 15.82
N ALA A 605 -22.10 -10.18 17.01
CA ALA A 605 -23.24 -10.76 17.71
C ALA A 605 -24.58 -10.40 17.08
N TRP A 606 -25.41 -11.43 16.86
CA TRP A 606 -26.79 -11.28 16.40
C TRP A 606 -27.80 -11.47 17.55
N PRO A 607 -28.89 -10.69 17.64
CA PRO A 607 -29.25 -9.55 16.77
C PRO A 607 -28.58 -8.23 17.17
N SER A 608 -27.87 -8.20 18.30
CA SER A 608 -27.23 -6.98 18.81
C SER A 608 -26.02 -7.30 19.68
N LYS A 609 -25.05 -6.38 19.69
CA LYS A 609 -23.87 -6.42 20.57
C LYS A 609 -24.19 -6.57 22.06
N TRP A 610 -25.38 -6.12 22.49
CA TRP A 610 -25.85 -6.24 23.87
C TRP A 610 -25.99 -7.69 24.33
N VAL A 611 -26.21 -8.65 23.43
CA VAL A 611 -26.30 -10.07 23.78
C VAL A 611 -25.00 -10.54 24.45
N ILE A 612 -23.85 -10.16 23.89
CA ILE A 612 -22.54 -10.54 24.45
C ILE A 612 -22.29 -9.80 25.76
N MET A 613 -22.59 -8.50 25.84
CA MET A 613 -22.39 -7.72 27.07
C MET A 613 -23.23 -8.25 28.23
N VAL A 614 -24.53 -8.49 28.02
CA VAL A 614 -25.44 -9.03 29.03
C VAL A 614 -25.04 -10.46 29.39
N GLY A 615 -24.70 -11.29 28.40
CA GLY A 615 -24.24 -12.65 28.62
C GLY A 615 -22.97 -12.71 29.47
N ALA A 616 -21.96 -11.89 29.14
CA ALA A 616 -20.71 -11.79 29.89
C ALA A 616 -20.95 -11.31 31.33
N PHE A 617 -21.80 -10.29 31.51
CA PHE A 617 -22.17 -9.80 32.84
C PHE A 617 -22.86 -10.89 33.68
N CYS A 618 -23.90 -11.53 33.15
CA CYS A 618 -24.62 -12.61 33.83
C CYS A 618 -23.71 -13.81 34.16
N SER A 619 -22.81 -14.17 33.24
CA SER A 619 -21.83 -15.23 33.46
C SER A 619 -20.86 -14.89 34.61
N THR A 620 -20.36 -13.65 34.63
CA THR A 620 -19.44 -13.16 35.68
C THR A 620 -20.11 -13.15 37.05
N VAL A 621 -21.35 -12.64 37.13
CA VAL A 621 -22.14 -12.66 38.38
C VAL A 621 -22.39 -14.10 38.83
N GLY A 622 -22.75 -15.00 37.91
CA GLY A 622 -22.97 -16.42 38.20
C GLY A 622 -21.73 -17.11 38.76
N ALA A 623 -20.58 -16.92 38.12
CA ALA A 623 -19.29 -17.47 38.56
C ALA A 623 -18.84 -16.89 39.91
N GLY A 624 -19.05 -15.58 40.12
CA GLY A 624 -18.79 -14.90 41.38
C GLY A 624 -19.62 -15.48 42.53
N LEU A 625 -20.94 -15.62 42.34
CA LEU A 625 -21.85 -16.23 43.32
C LEU A 625 -21.49 -17.69 43.62
N GLN A 626 -21.10 -18.45 42.61
CA GLN A 626 -20.63 -19.83 42.81
C GLN A 626 -19.39 -19.91 43.69
N THR A 627 -18.42 -19.03 43.45
CA THR A 627 -17.18 -18.99 44.23
C THR A 627 -17.43 -18.51 45.66
N LEU A 628 -18.28 -17.50 45.82
CA LEU A 628 -18.68 -16.93 47.12
C LEU A 628 -19.43 -17.95 47.99
N THR A 629 -20.13 -18.90 47.39
CA THR A 629 -20.82 -19.98 48.13
C THR A 629 -19.92 -21.20 48.35
N GLY A 630 -19.03 -21.51 47.41
CA GLY A 630 -18.17 -22.70 47.47
C GLY A 630 -16.96 -22.56 48.39
N ALA A 631 -16.17 -21.49 48.24
CA ALA A 631 -14.90 -21.32 48.95
C ALA A 631 -15.05 -21.25 50.48
N PRO A 632 -16.02 -20.49 51.05
CA PRO A 632 -16.23 -20.46 52.49
C PRO A 632 -16.65 -21.81 53.08
N ARG A 633 -17.40 -22.61 52.32
CA ARG A 633 -17.85 -23.95 52.75
C ARG A 633 -16.71 -24.95 52.76
N LEU A 634 -15.84 -24.93 51.75
CA LEU A 634 -14.60 -25.72 51.74
C LEU A 634 -13.70 -25.35 52.92
N LEU A 635 -13.49 -24.06 53.14
CA LEU A 635 -12.68 -23.57 54.26
C LEU A 635 -13.28 -23.96 55.63
N GLN A 636 -14.62 -23.92 55.74
CA GLN A 636 -15.30 -24.41 56.94
C GLN A 636 -15.13 -25.92 57.13
N ALA A 637 -15.20 -26.72 56.05
CA ALA A 637 -15.00 -28.17 56.14
C ALA A 637 -13.58 -28.50 56.64
N VAL A 638 -12.56 -27.86 56.07
CA VAL A 638 -11.16 -28.01 56.52
C VAL A 638 -11.00 -27.58 57.99
N ALA A 639 -11.66 -26.51 58.41
CA ALA A 639 -11.63 -26.06 59.80
C ALA A 639 -12.35 -27.03 60.77
N LYS A 640 -13.36 -27.76 60.31
CA LYS A 640 -14.08 -28.79 61.09
C LYS A 640 -13.26 -30.07 61.25
N ASP A 641 -12.38 -30.38 60.29
CA ASP A 641 -11.50 -31.56 60.34
C ASP A 641 -10.38 -31.43 61.41
N ASP A 642 -10.23 -30.25 62.03
CA ASP A 642 -9.30 -29.91 63.12
C ASP A 642 -7.81 -30.26 62.87
N LEU A 643 -7.42 -30.37 61.59
CA LEU A 643 -6.04 -30.67 61.17
C LEU A 643 -5.08 -29.50 61.44
N ILE A 644 -5.59 -28.26 61.44
CA ILE A 644 -4.81 -27.03 61.65
C ILE A 644 -5.49 -26.18 62.72
N PRO A 645 -4.97 -26.11 63.97
CA PRO A 645 -5.64 -25.46 65.10
C PRO A 645 -5.95 -23.97 64.89
N ILE A 646 -5.20 -23.26 64.05
CA ILE A 646 -5.41 -21.82 63.78
C ILE A 646 -6.71 -21.55 63.01
N LEU A 647 -7.25 -22.54 62.29
CA LEU A 647 -8.46 -22.39 61.47
C LEU A 647 -9.76 -22.64 62.25
N ARG A 648 -9.69 -23.11 63.50
CA ARG A 648 -10.86 -23.41 64.36
C ARG A 648 -11.94 -22.33 64.41
N PRO A 649 -11.62 -21.02 64.46
CA PRO A 649 -12.66 -19.97 64.47
C PRO A 649 -13.56 -19.98 63.23
N LEU A 650 -13.06 -20.49 62.10
CA LEU A 650 -13.74 -20.55 60.81
C LEU A 650 -14.73 -21.71 60.72
N ALA A 651 -14.69 -22.68 61.64
CA ALA A 651 -15.62 -23.81 61.67
C ALA A 651 -17.05 -23.42 62.09
N LYS A 652 -17.24 -22.22 62.67
CA LYS A 652 -18.53 -21.73 63.16
C LYS A 652 -19.52 -21.52 62.00
N SER A 653 -20.78 -21.91 62.22
CA SER A 653 -21.89 -21.71 61.28
C SER A 653 -22.99 -20.90 61.96
N TYR A 654 -23.60 -19.96 61.24
CA TYR A 654 -24.77 -19.21 61.69
C TYR A 654 -25.92 -19.44 60.71
N ARG A 655 -27.04 -20.01 61.19
CA ARG A 655 -28.20 -20.37 60.34
C ARG A 655 -27.84 -21.21 59.10
N GLY A 656 -26.84 -22.08 59.23
CA GLY A 656 -26.36 -22.94 58.13
C GLY A 656 -25.25 -22.33 57.27
N GLU A 657 -24.94 -21.04 57.40
CA GLU A 657 -23.93 -20.36 56.59
C GLU A 657 -22.60 -20.10 57.35
N PRO A 658 -21.43 -20.28 56.71
CA PRO A 658 -20.11 -20.14 57.34
C PRO A 658 -19.64 -18.68 57.38
N VAL A 659 -20.32 -17.83 58.16
CA VAL A 659 -20.08 -16.37 58.18
C VAL A 659 -18.61 -15.96 58.40
N PRO A 660 -17.85 -16.55 59.36
CA PRO A 660 -16.43 -16.17 59.55
C PRO A 660 -15.54 -16.57 58.38
N ALA A 661 -15.77 -17.75 57.78
CA ALA A 661 -15.05 -18.19 56.59
C ALA A 661 -15.38 -17.33 55.37
N LEU A 662 -16.62 -16.81 55.28
CA LEU A 662 -17.06 -15.89 54.24
C LEU A 662 -16.32 -14.55 54.32
N PHE A 663 -16.18 -13.96 55.51
CA PHE A 663 -15.42 -12.72 55.69
C PHE A 663 -13.95 -12.87 55.31
N LEU A 664 -13.31 -13.98 55.71
CA LEU A 664 -11.92 -14.25 55.33
C LEU A 664 -11.78 -14.44 53.81
N THR A 665 -12.72 -15.16 53.20
CA THR A 665 -12.75 -15.35 51.73
C THR A 665 -12.90 -14.02 51.01
N LEU A 666 -13.83 -13.16 51.45
CA LEU A 666 -14.02 -11.81 50.90
C LEU A 666 -12.75 -10.96 51.03
N PHE A 667 -12.09 -10.98 52.18
CA PHE A 667 -10.84 -10.26 52.39
C PHE A 667 -9.73 -10.69 51.40
N ILE A 668 -9.57 -12.01 51.19
CA ILE A 668 -8.59 -12.53 50.22
C ILE A 668 -8.97 -12.12 48.79
N CYS A 669 -10.26 -12.17 48.43
CA CYS A 669 -10.74 -11.71 47.12
C CYS A 669 -10.41 -10.22 46.89
N GLU A 670 -10.60 -9.38 47.90
CA GLU A 670 -10.36 -7.93 47.79
C GLU A 670 -8.87 -7.60 47.63
N CYS A 671 -8.00 -8.33 48.34
CA CYS A 671 -6.56 -8.26 48.10
C CYS A 671 -6.18 -8.63 46.66
N GLY A 672 -6.87 -9.60 46.05
CA GLY A 672 -6.69 -9.97 44.65
C GLY A 672 -7.14 -8.86 43.68
N ILE A 673 -8.27 -8.21 43.95
CA ILE A 673 -8.79 -7.11 43.12
C ILE A 673 -7.82 -5.91 43.10
N LEU A 674 -7.16 -5.62 44.22
CA LEU A 674 -6.21 -4.52 44.35
C LEU A 674 -4.93 -4.67 43.49
N ILE A 675 -4.66 -5.86 42.94
CA ILE A 675 -3.51 -6.11 42.05
C ILE A 675 -3.70 -5.47 40.65
N ALA A 676 -4.93 -5.12 40.28
CA ALA A 676 -5.29 -4.30 39.09
C ALA A 676 -4.74 -4.77 37.73
N ASP A 677 -4.51 -6.07 37.54
CA ASP A 677 -4.09 -6.67 36.26
C ASP A 677 -4.70 -8.07 36.09
N VAL A 678 -5.67 -8.19 35.18
CA VAL A 678 -6.45 -9.43 34.96
C VAL A 678 -5.58 -10.56 34.42
N ASP A 679 -4.59 -10.25 33.57
CA ASP A 679 -3.76 -11.27 32.92
C ASP A 679 -2.81 -11.89 33.96
N LYS A 680 -2.23 -11.07 34.85
CA LYS A 680 -1.41 -11.56 35.97
C LYS A 680 -2.23 -12.40 36.96
N LEU A 681 -3.45 -11.99 37.29
CA LEU A 681 -4.35 -12.75 38.17
C LEU A 681 -4.70 -14.12 37.57
N THR A 682 -4.98 -14.16 36.27
CA THR A 682 -5.35 -15.38 35.55
C THR A 682 -4.18 -16.39 35.54
N ALA A 683 -2.96 -15.93 35.31
CA ALA A 683 -1.76 -16.78 35.40
C ALA A 683 -1.54 -17.35 36.82
N LEU A 684 -1.75 -16.53 37.86
CA LEU A 684 -1.63 -16.96 39.26
C LEU A 684 -2.67 -18.04 39.61
N LEU A 685 -3.93 -17.85 39.19
CA LEU A 685 -5.01 -18.84 39.38
C LEU A 685 -4.67 -20.17 38.71
N SER A 686 -4.17 -20.14 37.49
CA SER A 686 -3.73 -21.34 36.77
C SER A 686 -2.72 -22.16 37.57
N MET A 687 -1.73 -21.48 38.17
CA MET A 687 -0.73 -22.15 38.99
C MET A 687 -1.35 -22.88 40.19
N PHE A 688 -2.24 -22.23 40.94
CA PHE A 688 -2.88 -22.85 42.10
C PHE A 688 -3.78 -24.04 41.72
N PHE A 689 -4.53 -23.94 40.63
CA PHE A 689 -5.37 -25.05 40.15
C PHE A 689 -4.53 -26.23 39.65
N LEU A 690 -3.46 -25.98 38.89
CA LEU A 690 -2.54 -27.03 38.43
C LEU A 690 -1.86 -27.74 39.61
N LEU A 691 -1.43 -27.00 40.63
CA LEU A 691 -0.89 -27.57 41.87
C LEU A 691 -1.95 -28.43 42.58
N CYS A 692 -3.18 -27.94 42.70
CA CYS A 692 -4.28 -28.70 43.30
C CYS A 692 -4.52 -30.03 42.56
N TYR A 693 -4.63 -30.00 41.22
CA TYR A 693 -4.77 -31.22 40.42
C TYR A 693 -3.57 -32.17 40.57
N GLY A 694 -2.36 -31.61 40.60
CA GLY A 694 -1.13 -32.37 40.83
C GLY A 694 -1.17 -33.09 42.18
N PHE A 695 -1.53 -32.41 43.27
CA PHE A 695 -1.64 -33.01 44.59
C PHE A 695 -2.77 -34.03 44.70
N VAL A 696 -3.92 -33.78 44.07
CA VAL A 696 -5.04 -34.74 44.04
C VAL A 696 -4.64 -36.02 43.31
N ASN A 697 -3.99 -35.91 42.15
CA ASN A 697 -3.50 -37.06 41.40
C ASN A 697 -2.41 -37.81 42.16
N LEU A 698 -1.46 -37.09 42.76
CA LEU A 698 -0.41 -37.67 43.60
C LEU A 698 -1.01 -38.43 44.79
N ALA A 699 -2.00 -37.85 45.48
CA ALA A 699 -2.69 -38.50 46.59
C ALA A 699 -3.40 -39.78 46.12
N CYS A 700 -4.14 -39.73 45.00
CA CYS A 700 -4.78 -40.90 44.40
C CYS A 700 -3.77 -42.00 44.02
N ALA A 701 -2.63 -41.61 43.44
CA ALA A 701 -1.54 -42.52 43.08
C ALA A 701 -0.95 -43.19 44.32
N LEU A 702 -0.58 -42.42 45.34
CA LEU A 702 -0.03 -42.93 46.58
C LEU A 702 -1.00 -43.88 47.29
N GLN A 703 -2.27 -43.51 47.42
CA GLN A 703 -3.29 -44.36 48.06
C GLN A 703 -3.49 -45.69 47.32
N THR A 704 -3.38 -45.68 45.98
CA THR A 704 -3.50 -46.89 45.17
C THR A 704 -2.25 -47.76 45.21
N ILE A 705 -1.07 -47.16 45.08
CA ILE A 705 0.22 -47.87 45.14
C ILE A 705 0.40 -48.51 46.53
N LEU A 706 0.08 -47.77 47.59
CA LEU A 706 0.18 -48.23 48.98
C LEU A 706 -0.96 -49.17 49.40
N LYS A 707 -1.95 -49.41 48.53
CA LYS A 707 -3.13 -50.27 48.77
C LYS A 707 -3.82 -49.94 50.10
N ALA A 708 -4.05 -48.66 50.37
CA ALA A 708 -4.68 -48.24 51.61
C ALA A 708 -6.06 -48.90 51.80
N PRO A 709 -6.39 -49.50 52.96
CA PRO A 709 -7.62 -50.26 53.16
C PRO A 709 -8.91 -49.47 52.93
N SER A 710 -8.86 -48.16 53.16
CA SER A 710 -9.95 -47.20 52.99
C SER A 710 -10.14 -46.72 51.55
N TRP A 711 -9.18 -46.96 50.65
CA TRP A 711 -9.24 -46.51 49.26
C TRP A 711 -9.87 -47.57 48.35
N ARG A 712 -11.12 -47.33 47.94
CA ARG A 712 -11.89 -48.25 47.07
C ARG A 712 -12.63 -47.49 45.97
N PRO A 713 -11.93 -47.03 44.92
CA PRO A 713 -12.56 -46.30 43.82
C PRO A 713 -13.58 -47.18 43.12
N ARG A 714 -14.83 -46.70 43.01
CA ARG A 714 -15.95 -47.46 42.41
C ARG A 714 -16.22 -47.10 40.95
N PHE A 715 -15.48 -46.12 40.41
CA PHE A 715 -15.66 -45.66 39.04
C PHE A 715 -14.96 -46.60 38.05
N ARG A 716 -15.68 -47.03 37.00
CA ARG A 716 -15.22 -48.07 36.06
C ARG A 716 -13.95 -47.71 35.27
N PHE A 717 -13.73 -46.42 35.00
CA PHE A 717 -12.57 -45.93 34.23
C PHE A 717 -11.54 -45.22 35.12
N TYR A 718 -11.48 -45.57 36.41
CA TYR A 718 -10.49 -45.02 37.32
C TYR A 718 -9.07 -45.47 36.95
N HIS A 719 -8.17 -44.50 36.79
CA HIS A 719 -6.71 -44.68 36.71
C HIS A 719 -6.07 -43.49 37.44
N TRP A 720 -4.94 -43.70 38.12
CA TRP A 720 -4.17 -42.64 38.80
C TRP A 720 -3.00 -42.16 37.95
#